data_AF-Q3JDC1-F1
#
_entry.id   AF-Q3JDC1-F1
#
_cell.length_a   1.000
_cell.length_b   1.000
_cell.length_c   1.000
_cell.angle_alpha   90.00
_cell.angle_beta   90.00
_cell.angle_gamma   90.00
#
_symmetry.space_group_name_H-M   'P 1'
#
loop_
_entity.id
_entity.type
_entity.pdbx_description
1 polymer ?
#
loop_
_entity_poly.entity_id
_entity_poly.type
_entity_poly.pdbx_seq_one_letter_code
_entity_poly.pdbx_strand_id
1 'polypeptide(L)'
;MNEYNTNVSIFINLDIDEELSAEEYELYADQVVDQATAAETIPELEAEILILKDLEHQALGVVQSGNDKKWEELSHLLQDRPEMYTESGSRRKLIIFTEHKDTLNYLVGRIRGMLGNPEAVITIHGGVNRDDRRKAQEEFRNNRDVQVLVATDAAGEGVNLQNANLMVNYDLPWNPNRLEQRFGRIHRIGQTEVCHLWNLIASETREGEVFQRLFDKIEIEKKALGGKVFDILGEVFEGKSLKDLLVEAIRSSESDEARHAYQESFFGKALDTEHLKEILRRNALVEQHMSLEDLYAVKEEMEKAEARKLQPYFIRAFFTEAFQNLTGEMRPREAGRYEVRHVPASIRERDRIIGESRTPVLKKYERICFEKDLVRAHGKPMADLIHPGHPLMHATTDLILSAHRSKLKQGAVLVDSNDDGLEPRILFMVDHSVREAPANDQHDKPRVASRRLQFVEIDQHGKAFHAGWAPHLDLQPIDDYDLKLVQDILNAPWISADLEGLALNHASQHLVPEHYREVKARREHQADKVLAAVNERLVKEINYWSDRYIKLSDDVAAGKQPRMQPEMARRRVDELTERLNQRKRELEAMKAVVSSTPVVIGGALVIPQGLLAQRKGETAFCADAEARARIEMVAMNAVIAVEQGFGHEVKDMSAEKCGWDVTARPPANPDGSIKPDRHIEVKGRAKGQSTITVSRNEIIYALNQTDKFLLAVVIVDGDSFDGPHYIRNPFSTEPDFGVASINYDLSDLLSKAVSPELTL
;
A
#
# COMPACT_ATOMS: atom_id res chain seq x y z
N MET A 1 69.40 23.65 2.75
CA MET A 1 69.15 23.93 1.32
C MET A 1 68.84 22.57 0.69
N ASN A 2 67.61 22.44 0.20
CA ASN A 2 66.96 21.30 -0.51
C ASN A 2 66.67 20.05 0.35
N GLU A 3 65.42 19.84 0.76
CA GLU A 3 64.26 19.28 0.01
C GLU A 3 64.35 17.75 -0.10
N TYR A 4 63.63 17.04 0.77
CA TYR A 4 62.86 15.81 0.50
C TYR A 4 61.89 15.63 1.67
N ASN A 5 60.76 16.34 1.59
CA ASN A 5 59.60 16.13 2.47
C ASN A 5 58.52 15.47 1.61
N THR A 6 58.55 14.15 1.52
CA THR A 6 57.61 13.37 0.71
C THR A 6 56.35 13.12 1.55
N ASN A 7 55.43 14.08 1.54
CA ASN A 7 54.08 13.90 2.04
C ASN A 7 53.35 12.87 1.16
N VAL A 8 53.32 11.61 1.58
CA VAL A 8 52.45 10.59 0.97
C VAL A 8 51.03 10.84 1.47
N SER A 9 50.29 11.63 0.69
CA SER A 9 48.86 11.90 0.92
C SER A 9 48.06 10.74 0.31
N ILE A 10 47.70 9.75 1.13
CA ILE A 10 46.88 8.61 0.68
C ILE A 10 45.41 9.05 0.64
N PHE A 11 44.87 9.15 -0.57
CA PHE A 11 43.49 9.54 -0.83
C PHE A 11 42.53 8.38 -0.52
N ILE A 12 41.74 8.53 0.55
CA ILE A 12 40.64 7.64 0.91
C ILE A 12 39.43 8.00 0.04
N ASN A 13 38.87 6.99 -0.65
CA ASN A 13 37.84 7.15 -1.67
C ASN A 13 36.44 7.28 -1.03
N LEU A 14 35.72 8.37 -1.33
CA LEU A 14 34.60 8.89 -0.51
C LEU A 14 33.19 8.61 -1.08
N ASP A 15 33.04 8.09 -2.30
CA ASP A 15 31.73 7.87 -2.94
C ASP A 15 31.35 6.38 -3.09
N ILE A 16 32.16 5.44 -2.58
CA ILE A 16 31.96 3.99 -2.82
C ILE A 16 30.97 3.37 -1.81
N ASP A 17 30.77 3.97 -0.63
CA ASP A 17 29.94 3.39 0.46
C ASP A 17 28.44 3.25 0.15
N GLU A 18 27.92 3.99 -0.83
CA GLU A 18 26.53 3.82 -1.29
C GLU A 18 26.36 2.65 -2.27
N GLU A 19 27.46 2.06 -2.73
CA GLU A 19 27.47 1.08 -3.83
C GLU A 19 28.18 -0.25 -3.50
N LEU A 20 28.85 -0.33 -2.35
CA LEU A 20 29.43 -1.57 -1.83
C LEU A 20 28.33 -2.49 -1.29
N SER A 21 28.35 -3.74 -1.73
CA SER A 21 27.61 -4.80 -1.05
C SER A 21 28.12 -4.97 0.39
N ALA A 22 27.33 -5.63 1.25
CA ALA A 22 27.70 -5.86 2.66
C ALA A 22 29.10 -6.46 2.81
N GLU A 23 29.43 -7.42 1.96
CA GLU A 23 30.69 -8.16 1.97
C GLU A 23 31.85 -7.27 1.48
N GLU A 24 31.60 -6.40 0.49
CA GLU A 24 32.62 -5.48 -0.01
C GLU A 24 32.86 -4.31 0.96
N TYR A 25 31.82 -3.85 1.67
CA TYR A 25 31.97 -2.85 2.73
C TYR A 25 32.76 -3.40 3.91
N GLU A 26 32.45 -4.62 4.35
CA GLU A 26 33.20 -5.31 5.41
C GLU A 26 34.67 -5.50 5.02
N LEU A 27 34.93 -6.01 3.80
CA LEU A 27 36.29 -6.16 3.28
C LEU A 27 37.03 -4.82 3.15
N TYR A 28 36.31 -3.76 2.80
CA TYR A 28 36.88 -2.42 2.69
C TYR A 28 37.16 -1.79 4.06
N ALA A 29 36.26 -1.97 5.03
CA ALA A 29 36.47 -1.56 6.41
C ALA A 29 37.71 -2.28 7.00
N ASP A 30 37.83 -3.58 6.78
CA ASP A 30 39.01 -4.37 7.12
C ASP A 30 40.28 -3.82 6.45
N GLN A 31 40.22 -3.48 5.15
CA GLN A 31 41.35 -2.86 4.44
C GLN A 31 41.74 -1.48 4.99
N VAL A 32 40.77 -0.67 5.44
CA VAL A 32 41.05 0.64 6.07
C VAL A 32 41.71 0.46 7.43
N VAL A 33 41.30 -0.55 8.21
CA VAL A 33 41.94 -0.95 9.46
C VAL A 33 43.36 -1.45 9.19
N ASP A 34 43.55 -2.31 8.18
CA ASP A 34 44.88 -2.80 7.76
C ASP A 34 45.81 -1.67 7.30
N GLN A 35 45.27 -0.66 6.60
CA GLN A 35 46.01 0.54 6.18
C GLN A 35 46.24 1.56 7.30
N ALA A 36 45.59 1.40 8.45
CA ALA A 36 45.82 2.23 9.64
C ALA A 36 47.01 1.72 10.49
N THR A 37 47.57 0.56 10.15
CA THR A 37 48.82 0.06 10.74
C THR A 37 50.00 0.95 10.30
N ALA A 38 50.83 1.36 11.26
CA ALA A 38 51.91 2.34 11.04
C ALA A 38 53.29 1.70 10.84
N ALA A 39 53.37 0.36 10.79
CA ALA A 39 54.64 -0.35 10.73
C ALA A 39 55.17 -0.43 9.30
N GLU A 40 56.24 0.31 9.00
CA GLU A 40 56.87 0.35 7.68
C GLU A 40 58.15 -0.53 7.63
N THR A 41 58.61 -1.01 8.78
CA THR A 41 59.84 -1.82 8.92
C THR A 41 59.62 -3.16 9.62
N ILE A 42 60.49 -4.14 9.35
CA ILE A 42 60.44 -5.48 9.98
C ILE A 42 60.42 -5.41 11.52
N PRO A 43 61.26 -4.58 12.19
CA PRO A 43 61.22 -4.46 13.65
C PRO A 43 59.92 -3.83 14.19
N GLU A 44 59.33 -2.88 13.46
CA GLU A 44 58.03 -2.30 13.83
C GLU A 44 56.90 -3.32 13.70
N LEU A 45 56.93 -4.16 12.65
CA LEU A 45 55.99 -5.26 12.46
C LEU A 45 56.11 -6.32 13.57
N GLU A 46 57.33 -6.66 13.99
CA GLU A 46 57.54 -7.59 15.10
C GLU A 46 57.00 -7.03 16.43
N ALA A 47 57.20 -5.72 16.67
CA ALA A 47 56.64 -5.03 17.83
C ALA A 47 55.11 -4.96 17.78
N GLU A 48 54.54 -4.68 16.60
CA GLU A 48 53.09 -4.65 16.38
C GLU A 48 52.46 -6.04 16.58
N ILE A 49 53.08 -7.12 16.08
CA ILE A 49 52.61 -8.49 16.32
C ILE A 49 52.58 -8.82 17.82
N LEU A 50 53.57 -8.35 18.60
CA LEU A 50 53.57 -8.55 20.05
C LEU A 50 52.44 -7.79 20.73
N ILE A 51 52.19 -6.54 20.32
CA ILE A 51 51.07 -5.73 20.82
C ILE A 51 49.74 -6.38 20.47
N LEU A 52 49.56 -6.83 19.22
CA LEU A 52 48.34 -7.50 18.75
C LEU A 52 48.07 -8.79 19.52
N LYS A 53 49.10 -9.59 19.84
CA LYS A 53 48.96 -10.79 20.67
C LYS A 53 48.54 -10.46 22.10
N ASP A 54 49.08 -9.40 22.68
CA ASP A 54 48.68 -8.95 24.01
C ASP A 54 47.22 -8.46 24.01
N LEU A 55 46.83 -7.67 23.00
CA LEU A 55 45.45 -7.22 22.80
C LEU A 55 44.50 -8.40 22.58
N GLU A 56 44.89 -9.41 21.81
CA GLU A 56 44.12 -10.65 21.63
C GLU A 56 43.92 -11.37 22.97
N HIS A 57 44.97 -11.47 23.79
CA HIS A 57 44.88 -12.08 25.12
C HIS A 57 43.94 -11.30 26.06
N GLN A 58 44.05 -9.98 26.08
CA GLN A 58 43.16 -9.11 26.85
C GLN A 58 41.70 -9.24 26.38
N ALA A 59 41.46 -9.21 25.06
CA ALA A 59 40.14 -9.39 24.48
C ALA A 59 39.53 -10.75 24.84
N LEU A 60 40.32 -11.83 24.77
CA LEU A 60 39.88 -13.16 25.17
C LEU A 60 39.51 -13.21 26.66
N GLY A 61 40.28 -12.55 27.53
CA GLY A 61 39.97 -12.41 28.95
C GLY A 61 38.63 -11.72 29.19
N VAL A 62 38.34 -10.64 28.45
CA VAL A 62 37.05 -9.94 28.51
C VAL A 62 35.91 -10.84 28.01
N VAL A 63 36.08 -11.53 26.88
CA VAL A 63 35.06 -12.47 26.36
C VAL A 63 34.75 -13.58 27.36
N GLN A 64 35.78 -14.16 27.98
CA GLN A 64 35.62 -15.22 28.99
C GLN A 64 34.97 -14.71 30.28
N SER A 65 35.12 -13.43 30.61
CA SER A 65 34.47 -12.85 31.78
C SER A 65 32.94 -12.83 31.67
N GLY A 66 32.40 -12.87 30.44
CA GLY A 66 30.97 -12.75 30.16
C GLY A 66 30.40 -11.34 30.42
N ASN A 67 31.25 -10.38 30.80
CA ASN A 67 30.87 -9.02 31.09
C ASN A 67 30.87 -8.18 29.81
N ASP A 68 29.68 -7.88 29.30
CA ASP A 68 29.47 -7.02 28.13
C ASP A 68 28.59 -5.84 28.55
N LYS A 69 29.21 -4.66 28.65
CA LYS A 69 28.52 -3.47 29.12
C LYS A 69 27.47 -2.97 28.14
N LYS A 70 27.70 -3.08 26.82
CA LYS A 70 26.68 -2.72 25.82
C LYS A 70 25.47 -3.65 25.92
N TRP A 71 25.71 -4.95 26.13
CA TRP A 71 24.62 -5.90 26.39
C TRP A 71 23.86 -5.58 27.68
N GLU A 72 24.54 -5.23 28.78
CA GLU A 72 23.86 -4.86 30.03
C GLU A 72 22.91 -3.69 29.82
N GLU A 73 23.36 -2.62 29.15
CA GLU A 73 22.53 -1.46 28.86
C GLU A 73 21.36 -1.81 27.92
N LEU A 74 21.61 -2.61 26.89
CA LEU A 74 20.54 -3.13 26.03
C LEU A 74 19.54 -3.97 26.83
N SER A 75 20.02 -4.86 27.70
CA SER A 75 19.19 -5.73 28.54
C SER A 75 18.32 -4.92 29.49
N HIS A 76 18.89 -3.91 30.15
CA HIS A 76 18.15 -2.98 31.01
C HIS A 76 17.10 -2.20 30.19
N LEU A 77 17.48 -1.72 28.99
CA LEU A 77 16.53 -1.09 28.07
C LEU A 77 15.39 -2.03 27.68
N LEU A 78 15.66 -3.30 27.42
CA LEU A 78 14.65 -4.28 27.03
C LEU A 78 13.74 -4.70 28.19
N GLN A 79 14.21 -4.68 29.43
CA GLN A 79 13.46 -5.21 30.58
C GLN A 79 12.75 -4.11 31.38
N ASP A 80 13.43 -3.00 31.62
CA ASP A 80 13.08 -2.07 32.71
C ASP A 80 12.48 -0.75 32.22
N ARG A 81 12.51 -0.48 30.92
CA ARG A 81 12.00 0.77 30.34
C ARG A 81 10.49 0.70 30.06
N PRO A 82 9.68 1.66 30.56
CA PRO A 82 8.24 1.69 30.31
C PRO A 82 7.90 1.83 28.82
N GLU A 83 8.77 2.48 28.04
CA GLU A 83 8.60 2.65 26.59
C GLU A 83 8.55 1.32 25.83
N MET A 84 9.11 0.24 26.39
CA MET A 84 9.06 -1.11 25.80
C MET A 84 7.68 -1.76 25.88
N TYR A 85 6.74 -1.19 26.64
CA TYR A 85 5.43 -1.77 26.86
C TYR A 85 4.33 -0.82 26.37
N THR A 86 3.22 -1.40 25.94
CA THR A 86 1.97 -0.69 25.68
C THR A 86 1.31 -0.34 27.01
N GLU A 87 0.33 0.57 27.00
CA GLU A 87 -0.50 0.87 28.18
C GLU A 87 -1.19 -0.40 28.74
N SER A 88 -1.46 -1.38 27.89
CA SER A 88 -2.01 -2.69 28.27
C SER A 88 -0.97 -3.70 28.78
N GLY A 89 0.29 -3.30 28.95
CA GLY A 89 1.38 -4.14 29.46
C GLY A 89 1.96 -5.16 28.47
N SER A 90 1.58 -5.11 27.18
CA SER A 90 2.20 -5.95 26.14
C SER A 90 3.48 -5.31 25.62
N ARG A 91 4.49 -6.11 25.27
CA ARG A 91 5.73 -5.58 24.67
C ARG A 91 5.44 -4.94 23.31
N ARG A 92 6.01 -3.75 23.06
CA ARG A 92 6.06 -3.10 21.76
C ARG A 92 7.09 -3.79 20.86
N LYS A 93 6.92 -3.65 19.55
CA LYS A 93 7.88 -4.16 18.57
C LYS A 93 9.12 -3.27 18.53
N LEU A 94 10.30 -3.89 18.56
CA LEU A 94 11.59 -3.23 18.58
C LEU A 94 12.44 -3.66 17.38
N ILE A 95 13.19 -2.72 16.84
CA ILE A 95 14.20 -2.98 15.81
C ILE A 95 15.58 -2.69 16.38
N ILE A 96 16.51 -3.61 16.16
CA ILE A 96 17.91 -3.45 16.55
C ILE A 96 18.76 -3.52 15.29
N PHE A 97 19.53 -2.47 15.03
CA PHE A 97 20.49 -2.45 13.93
C PHE A 97 21.90 -2.75 14.43
N THR A 98 22.60 -3.58 13.67
CA THR A 98 24.03 -3.87 13.84
C THR A 98 24.74 -3.64 12.50
N GLU A 99 26.06 -3.47 12.57
CA GLU A 99 26.88 -3.37 11.36
C GLU A 99 27.25 -4.78 10.86
N HIS A 100 27.85 -5.58 11.74
CA HIS A 100 28.33 -6.92 11.43
C HIS A 100 27.29 -8.02 11.72
N LYS A 101 27.41 -9.11 10.96
CA LYS A 101 26.58 -10.31 11.12
C LYS A 101 26.90 -11.07 12.42
N ASP A 102 28.14 -11.06 12.87
CA ASP A 102 28.55 -11.76 14.09
C ASP A 102 27.92 -11.12 15.33
N THR A 103 27.90 -9.79 15.40
CA THR A 103 27.17 -9.04 16.44
C THR A 103 25.68 -9.37 16.41
N LEU A 104 25.08 -9.43 15.22
CA LEU A 104 23.68 -9.84 15.06
C LEU A 104 23.43 -11.23 15.64
N ASN A 105 24.27 -12.22 15.30
CA ASN A 105 24.12 -13.59 15.79
C ASN A 105 24.26 -13.68 17.32
N TYR A 106 25.23 -12.95 17.88
CA TYR A 106 25.44 -12.82 19.31
C TYR A 106 24.20 -12.27 20.02
N LEU A 107 23.66 -11.14 19.54
CA LEU A 107 22.47 -10.50 20.11
C LEU A 107 21.25 -11.41 20.02
N VAL A 108 21.05 -12.10 18.90
CA VAL A 108 19.93 -13.02 18.73
C VAL A 108 19.94 -14.13 19.78
N GLY A 109 21.11 -14.72 20.05
CA GLY A 109 21.25 -15.73 21.10
C GLY A 109 20.89 -15.18 22.50
N ARG A 110 21.43 -14.01 22.84
CA ARG A 110 21.23 -13.36 24.14
C ARG A 110 19.77 -12.93 24.35
N ILE A 111 19.15 -12.29 23.36
CA ILE A 111 17.76 -11.81 23.43
C ILE A 111 16.79 -12.98 23.49
N ARG A 112 16.98 -14.04 22.69
CA ARG A 112 16.15 -15.25 22.75
C ARG A 112 16.20 -15.92 24.12
N GLY A 113 17.42 -16.04 24.69
CA GLY A 113 17.61 -16.58 26.03
C GLY A 113 16.89 -15.74 27.10
N MET A 114 17.02 -14.41 27.01
CA MET A 114 16.38 -13.46 27.93
C MET A 114 14.84 -13.48 27.83
N LEU A 115 14.28 -13.53 26.62
CA LEU A 115 12.82 -13.55 26.41
C LEU A 115 12.20 -14.93 26.66
N GLY A 116 13.00 -15.99 26.72
CA GLY A 116 12.53 -17.38 26.88
C GLY A 116 11.72 -17.91 25.69
N ASN A 117 11.71 -17.20 24.56
CA ASN A 117 10.97 -17.58 23.36
C ASN A 117 11.87 -17.39 22.11
N PRO A 118 12.34 -18.49 21.48
CA PRO A 118 13.15 -18.41 20.27
C PRO A 118 12.45 -17.71 19.10
N GLU A 119 11.13 -17.86 18.98
CA GLU A 119 10.32 -17.27 17.91
C GLU A 119 10.07 -15.77 18.10
N ALA A 120 10.43 -15.20 19.26
CA ALA A 120 10.24 -13.78 19.52
C ALA A 120 11.23 -12.87 18.77
N VAL A 121 12.31 -13.45 18.24
CA VAL A 121 13.39 -12.72 17.56
C VAL A 121 13.55 -13.24 16.14
N ILE A 122 13.47 -12.33 15.18
CA ILE A 122 13.72 -12.58 13.76
C ILE A 122 14.91 -11.75 13.27
N THR A 123 15.50 -12.16 12.14
CA THR A 123 16.73 -11.58 11.62
C THR A 123 16.64 -11.23 10.15
N ILE A 124 17.24 -10.11 9.74
CA ILE A 124 17.40 -9.71 8.34
C ILE A 124 18.86 -9.31 8.10
N HIS A 125 19.59 -10.07 7.29
CA HIS A 125 21.00 -9.80 6.96
C HIS A 125 21.30 -10.07 5.47
N GLY A 126 22.48 -9.69 4.99
CA GLY A 126 22.86 -9.72 3.56
C GLY A 126 22.66 -11.10 2.91
N GLY A 127 23.06 -12.17 3.60
CA GLY A 127 22.87 -13.55 3.15
C GLY A 127 21.42 -14.10 3.18
N VAL A 128 20.42 -13.32 3.62
CA VAL A 128 19.01 -13.74 3.55
C VAL A 128 18.48 -13.44 2.15
N ASN A 129 18.00 -14.48 1.46
CA ASN A 129 17.40 -14.33 0.14
C ASN A 129 16.16 -13.41 0.21
N ARG A 130 15.73 -12.92 -0.96
CA ARG A 130 14.68 -11.91 -1.05
C ARG A 130 13.33 -12.38 -0.52
N ASP A 131 12.98 -13.66 -0.67
CA ASP A 131 11.68 -14.20 -0.29
C ASP A 131 11.62 -14.47 1.23
N ASP A 132 12.69 -15.02 1.80
CA ASP A 132 12.83 -15.19 3.25
C ASP A 132 12.88 -13.84 3.97
N ARG A 133 13.52 -12.84 3.36
CA ARG A 133 13.52 -11.46 3.87
C ARG A 133 12.09 -10.90 3.93
N ARG A 134 11.31 -11.07 2.86
CA ARG A 134 9.91 -10.63 2.82
C ARG A 134 9.06 -11.39 3.84
N LYS A 135 9.25 -12.70 3.97
CA LYS A 135 8.58 -13.50 5.01
C LYS A 135 8.92 -13.01 6.43
N ALA A 136 10.18 -12.71 6.71
CA ALA A 136 10.59 -12.17 8.02
C ALA A 136 9.92 -10.81 8.31
N GLN A 137 9.81 -9.94 7.30
CA GLN A 137 9.09 -8.66 7.44
C GLN A 137 7.60 -8.86 7.73
N GLU A 138 6.96 -9.79 7.06
CA GLU A 138 5.53 -10.08 7.24
C GLU A 138 5.25 -10.72 8.60
N GLU A 139 6.12 -11.62 9.07
CA GLU A 139 6.08 -12.15 10.44
C GLU A 139 6.31 -11.03 11.46
N PHE A 140 7.30 -10.15 11.26
CA PHE A 140 7.47 -8.98 12.13
C PHE A 140 6.23 -8.11 12.17
N ARG A 141 5.55 -7.94 11.04
CA ARG A 141 4.39 -7.06 10.90
C ARG A 141 3.18 -7.60 11.63
N ASN A 142 2.87 -8.87 11.38
CA ASN A 142 1.55 -9.44 11.63
C ASN A 142 1.54 -10.50 12.73
N ASN A 143 2.70 -11.00 13.16
CA ASN A 143 2.79 -11.99 14.23
C ASN A 143 3.07 -11.30 15.57
N ARG A 144 2.13 -11.42 16.52
CA ARG A 144 2.25 -10.86 17.87
C ARG A 144 3.41 -11.45 18.66
N ASP A 145 3.76 -12.70 18.41
CA ASP A 145 4.80 -13.40 19.18
C ASP A 145 6.20 -12.88 18.81
N VAL A 146 6.34 -12.33 17.60
CA VAL A 146 7.58 -11.72 17.12
C VAL A 146 7.69 -10.31 17.66
N GLN A 147 8.64 -10.07 18.55
CA GLN A 147 8.79 -8.81 19.30
C GLN A 147 10.01 -8.01 18.84
N VAL A 148 11.09 -8.69 18.43
CA VAL A 148 12.36 -8.04 18.10
C VAL A 148 12.80 -8.44 16.68
N LEU A 149 13.15 -7.44 15.88
CA LEU A 149 13.84 -7.61 14.60
C LEU A 149 15.28 -7.14 14.75
N VAL A 150 16.24 -8.02 14.54
CA VAL A 150 17.67 -7.66 14.47
C VAL A 150 18.11 -7.64 13.01
N ALA A 151 18.66 -6.53 12.53
CA ALA A 151 19.00 -6.37 11.12
C ALA A 151 20.38 -5.74 10.90
N THR A 152 21.04 -6.14 9.81
CA THR A 152 22.22 -5.42 9.29
C THR A 152 21.82 -4.36 8.27
N ASP A 153 22.65 -3.32 8.10
CA ASP A 153 22.38 -2.20 7.20
C ASP A 153 22.05 -2.63 5.77
N ALA A 154 22.88 -3.51 5.20
CA ALA A 154 22.76 -3.97 3.82
C ALA A 154 21.46 -4.76 3.53
N ALA A 155 20.75 -5.20 4.57
CA ALA A 155 19.53 -5.98 4.42
C ALA A 155 18.27 -5.25 4.90
N GLY A 156 18.42 -4.21 5.72
CA GLY A 156 17.36 -3.32 6.17
C GLY A 156 17.00 -2.20 5.17
N GLU A 157 17.82 -2.01 4.13
CA GLU A 157 17.54 -1.01 3.11
C GLU A 157 16.25 -1.32 2.31
N GLY A 158 15.46 -0.27 2.04
CA GLY A 158 14.20 -0.36 1.30
C GLY A 158 13.01 -0.97 2.07
N VAL A 159 13.20 -1.40 3.31
CA VAL A 159 12.13 -2.05 4.09
C VAL A 159 11.20 -1.01 4.73
N ASN A 160 9.90 -1.33 4.82
CA ASN A 160 8.93 -0.56 5.60
C ASN A 160 8.70 -1.26 6.95
N LEU A 161 9.08 -0.59 8.04
CA LEU A 161 9.05 -1.15 9.40
C LEU A 161 8.20 -0.30 10.36
N GLN A 162 7.26 0.50 9.84
CA GLN A 162 6.40 1.41 10.62
C GLN A 162 5.52 0.74 11.70
N ASN A 163 5.46 -0.59 11.74
CA ASN A 163 4.84 -1.36 12.82
C ASN A 163 5.60 -1.26 14.15
N ALA A 164 6.86 -0.86 14.11
CA ALA A 164 7.64 -0.52 15.28
C ALA A 164 7.80 1.00 15.35
N ASN A 165 7.79 1.50 16.58
CA ASN A 165 8.15 2.88 16.91
C ASN A 165 9.40 2.93 17.79
N LEU A 166 10.02 1.78 18.06
CA LEU A 166 11.22 1.64 18.88
C LEU A 166 12.39 1.15 18.03
N MET A 167 13.53 1.83 18.13
CA MET A 167 14.76 1.48 17.42
C MET A 167 15.99 1.62 18.31
N VAL A 168 16.86 0.62 18.28
CA VAL A 168 18.19 0.66 18.89
C VAL A 168 19.23 0.50 17.80
N ASN A 169 20.19 1.41 17.74
CA ASN A 169 21.45 1.19 17.05
C ASN A 169 22.44 0.61 18.06
N TYR A 170 22.76 -0.67 17.93
CA TYR A 170 23.78 -1.32 18.76
C TYR A 170 25.18 -0.84 18.38
N ASP A 171 25.38 -0.67 17.08
CA ASP A 171 26.57 -0.08 16.45
C ASP A 171 26.13 1.04 15.49
N LEU A 172 26.92 2.11 15.44
CA LEU A 172 26.60 3.32 14.67
C LEU A 172 27.37 3.36 13.36
N PRO A 173 26.69 3.61 12.23
CA PRO A 173 27.37 3.70 10.95
C PRO A 173 28.22 4.98 10.91
N TRP A 174 29.39 4.90 10.28
CA TRP A 174 30.27 6.05 10.08
C TRP A 174 29.72 7.06 9.05
N ASN A 175 28.64 6.70 8.35
CA ASN A 175 27.91 7.57 7.42
C ASN A 175 26.60 8.08 8.05
N PRO A 176 26.46 9.40 8.32
CA PRO A 176 25.24 10.01 8.88
C PRO A 176 23.98 9.77 8.05
N ASN A 177 24.09 9.69 6.72
CA ASN A 177 22.96 9.39 5.84
C ASN A 177 22.35 8.01 6.18
N ARG A 178 23.19 7.02 6.50
CA ARG A 178 22.70 5.70 6.93
C ARG A 178 21.90 5.77 8.22
N LEU A 179 22.33 6.60 9.18
CA LEU A 179 21.59 6.80 10.43
C LEU A 179 20.21 7.43 10.20
N GLU A 180 20.15 8.46 9.36
CA GLU A 180 18.89 9.08 8.92
C GLU A 180 17.99 8.05 8.23
N GLN A 181 18.54 7.28 7.29
CA GLN A 181 17.82 6.23 6.58
C GLN A 181 17.29 5.12 7.50
N ARG A 182 18.05 4.71 8.53
CA ARG A 182 17.60 3.76 9.56
C ARG A 182 16.38 4.32 10.27
N PHE A 183 16.46 5.53 10.79
CA PHE A 183 15.32 6.18 11.47
C PHE A 183 14.12 6.35 10.52
N GLY A 184 14.38 6.71 9.28
CA GLY A 184 13.40 6.78 8.20
C GLY A 184 12.74 5.44 7.83
N ARG A 185 13.13 4.29 8.41
CA ARG A 185 12.39 3.02 8.28
C ARG A 185 11.17 2.95 9.19
N ILE A 186 11.17 3.68 10.30
CA ILE A 186 10.05 3.76 11.27
C ILE A 186 9.39 5.13 11.30
N HIS A 187 10.16 6.20 11.09
CA HIS A 187 9.71 7.59 11.07
C HIS A 187 9.33 7.99 9.64
N ARG A 188 8.09 7.71 9.26
CA ARG A 188 7.52 8.05 7.95
C ARG A 188 6.09 8.55 8.11
N ILE A 189 5.59 9.22 7.06
CA ILE A 189 4.19 9.63 6.94
C ILE A 189 3.25 8.48 7.33
N GLY A 190 2.31 8.77 8.22
CA GLY A 190 1.35 7.81 8.77
C GLY A 190 1.81 7.10 10.06
N GLN A 191 3.02 7.34 10.57
CA GLN A 191 3.38 6.93 11.93
C GLN A 191 2.65 7.83 12.95
N THR A 192 1.89 7.21 13.85
CA THR A 192 1.08 7.92 14.87
C THR A 192 1.70 7.88 16.25
N GLU A 193 2.58 6.91 16.50
CA GLU A 193 3.30 6.77 17.77
C GLU A 193 4.57 7.61 17.76
N VAL A 194 5.00 8.06 18.94
CA VAL A 194 6.31 8.69 19.09
C VAL A 194 7.40 7.66 18.80
N CYS A 195 8.29 7.98 17.85
CA CYS A 195 9.44 7.15 17.56
C CYS A 195 10.55 7.40 18.58
N HIS A 196 11.01 6.34 19.23
CA HIS A 196 12.15 6.36 20.14
C HIS A 196 13.36 5.73 19.47
N LEU A 197 14.49 6.45 19.47
CA LEU A 197 15.76 6.02 18.92
C LEU A 197 16.80 6.02 20.03
N TRP A 198 17.43 4.87 20.27
CA TRP A 198 18.55 4.73 21.19
C TRP A 198 19.82 4.40 20.42
N ASN A 199 20.90 5.13 20.68
CA ASN A 199 22.22 4.91 20.11
C ASN A 199 23.14 4.42 21.23
N LEU A 200 23.66 3.20 21.13
CA LEU A 200 24.62 2.67 22.10
C LEU A 200 26.04 3.09 21.69
N ILE A 201 26.67 3.88 22.57
CA ILE A 201 28.00 4.46 22.34
C ILE A 201 28.91 3.99 23.48
N ALA A 202 30.07 3.43 23.13
CA ALA A 202 31.08 3.09 24.11
C ALA A 202 31.82 4.36 24.56
N SER A 203 31.68 4.70 25.84
CA SER A 203 32.42 5.79 26.47
C SER A 203 33.93 5.48 26.49
N GLU A 204 34.76 6.52 26.65
CA GLU A 204 36.23 6.39 26.72
C GLU A 204 36.87 5.79 25.47
N THR A 205 36.17 5.88 24.33
CA THR A 205 36.70 5.54 23.00
C THR A 205 36.81 6.79 22.14
N ARG A 206 37.81 6.81 21.24
CA ARG A 206 38.02 7.92 20.29
C ARG A 206 36.82 8.12 19.37
N GLU A 207 36.20 7.01 18.95
CA GLU A 207 34.98 7.01 18.14
C GLU A 207 33.77 7.53 18.95
N GLY A 208 33.58 7.03 20.17
CA GLY A 208 32.46 7.43 21.02
C GLY A 208 32.46 8.91 21.35
N GLU A 209 33.64 9.50 21.53
CA GLU A 209 33.80 10.94 21.74
C GLU A 209 33.28 11.77 20.54
N VAL A 210 33.62 11.36 19.31
CA VAL A 210 33.16 12.02 18.08
C VAL A 210 31.64 11.92 17.95
N PHE A 211 31.06 10.73 18.18
CA PHE A 211 29.61 10.54 18.11
C PHE A 211 28.87 11.31 19.20
N GLN A 212 29.38 11.36 20.42
CA GLN A 212 28.76 12.08 21.52
C GLN A 212 28.61 13.57 21.17
N ARG A 213 29.68 14.19 20.65
CA ARG A 213 29.68 15.59 20.22
C ARG A 213 28.74 15.86 19.06
N LEU A 214 28.70 14.94 18.09
CA LEU A 214 27.75 15.03 16.98
C LEU A 214 26.30 15.07 17.51
N PHE A 215 25.92 14.14 18.40
CA PHE A 215 24.57 14.08 18.93
C PHE A 215 24.22 15.25 19.84
N ASP A 216 25.15 15.71 20.69
CA ASP A 216 24.96 16.89 21.53
C ASP A 216 24.66 18.13 20.66
N LYS A 217 25.42 18.32 19.57
CA LYS A 217 25.19 19.43 18.64
C LYS A 217 23.86 19.30 17.90
N ILE A 218 23.50 18.10 17.44
CA ILE A 218 22.19 17.84 16.81
C ILE A 218 21.05 18.17 17.78
N GLU A 219 21.16 17.84 19.07
CA GLU A 219 20.11 18.12 20.04
C GLU A 219 19.91 19.64 20.27
N ILE A 220 21.01 20.39 20.30
CA ILE A 220 20.99 21.85 20.39
C ILE A 220 20.24 22.45 19.17
N GLU A 221 20.64 22.07 17.96
CA GLU A 221 20.03 22.60 16.73
C GLU A 221 18.58 22.14 16.58
N LYS A 222 18.26 20.91 16.99
CA LYS A 222 16.88 20.38 16.98
C LYS A 222 15.95 21.25 17.82
N LYS A 223 16.40 21.73 18.99
CA LYS A 223 15.65 22.65 19.85
C LYS A 223 15.48 24.02 19.18
N ALA A 224 16.48 24.50 18.44
CA ALA A 224 16.43 25.79 17.74
C ALA A 224 15.53 25.78 16.49
N LEU A 225 15.44 24.65 15.78
CA LEU A 225 14.80 24.52 14.46
C LEU A 225 13.47 23.72 14.49
N GLY A 226 12.91 23.48 15.67
CA GLY A 226 11.57 22.88 15.80
C GLY A 226 11.49 21.40 15.39
N GLY A 227 12.57 20.63 15.56
CA GLY A 227 12.52 19.17 15.47
C GLY A 227 12.97 18.52 14.14
N LYS A 228 13.21 19.29 13.07
CA LYS A 228 13.45 18.77 11.70
C LYS A 228 14.92 18.53 11.31
N VAL A 229 15.86 18.75 12.23
CA VAL A 229 17.30 18.69 11.93
C VAL A 229 17.78 17.27 11.57
N PHE A 230 17.10 16.24 12.09
CA PHE A 230 17.47 14.87 11.81
C PHE A 230 17.16 14.44 10.36
N ASP A 231 16.17 15.06 9.73
CA ASP A 231 15.67 14.72 8.37
C ASP A 231 16.54 15.31 7.24
N ILE A 232 17.67 15.92 7.59
CA ILE A 232 18.59 16.55 6.64
C ILE A 232 20.05 16.17 6.90
N LEU A 233 20.33 15.23 7.83
CA LEU A 233 21.69 14.88 8.26
C LEU A 233 22.57 14.42 7.09
N GLY A 234 22.00 13.76 6.09
CA GLY A 234 22.72 13.37 4.87
C GLY A 234 23.24 14.56 4.05
N GLU A 235 22.60 15.72 4.14
CA GLU A 235 22.93 16.92 3.35
C GLU A 235 23.84 17.92 4.09
N VAL A 236 24.06 17.72 5.40
CA VAL A 236 24.82 18.66 6.26
C VAL A 236 26.34 18.61 6.02
N PHE A 237 26.87 17.43 5.67
CA PHE A 237 28.31 17.21 5.61
C PHE A 237 28.88 17.46 4.21
N GLU A 238 28.86 18.72 3.77
CA GLU A 238 29.47 19.11 2.50
C GLU A 238 31.01 19.26 2.63
N GLY A 239 31.77 18.34 2.02
CA GLY A 239 33.22 18.46 1.80
C GLY A 239 34.14 17.57 2.66
N LYS A 240 33.85 17.37 3.95
CA LYS A 240 34.53 16.40 4.83
C LYS A 240 33.48 15.54 5.54
N SER A 241 33.65 14.23 5.49
CA SER A 241 32.66 13.27 6.02
C SER A 241 32.88 13.00 7.52
N LEU A 242 31.84 12.49 8.20
CA LEU A 242 31.98 11.98 9.58
C LEU A 242 33.04 10.86 9.65
N LYS A 243 33.12 10.01 8.63
CA LYS A 243 34.15 8.98 8.50
C LYS A 243 35.55 9.56 8.51
N ASP A 244 35.80 10.64 7.77
CA ASP A 244 37.12 11.29 7.78
C ASP A 244 37.51 11.76 9.18
N LEU A 245 36.54 12.33 9.91
CA LEU A 245 36.75 12.74 11.30
C LEU A 245 37.04 11.57 12.23
N LEU A 246 36.34 10.44 12.05
CA LEU A 246 36.56 9.23 12.83
C LEU A 246 37.96 8.65 12.56
N VAL A 247 38.37 8.57 11.30
CA VAL A 247 39.71 8.10 10.92
C VAL A 247 40.79 9.06 11.42
N GLU A 248 40.60 10.37 11.27
CA GLU A 248 41.50 11.41 11.79
C GLU A 248 41.59 11.31 13.32
N ALA A 249 40.46 11.10 13.99
CA ALA A 249 40.44 10.86 15.42
C ALA A 249 41.17 9.57 15.81
N ILE A 250 41.03 8.48 15.07
CA ILE A 250 41.71 7.22 15.40
C ILE A 250 43.21 7.33 15.14
N ARG A 251 43.64 8.03 14.08
CA ARG A 251 45.05 8.13 13.66
C ARG A 251 45.84 9.24 14.34
N SER A 252 45.18 10.28 14.86
CA SER A 252 45.86 11.44 15.41
C SER A 252 46.66 11.08 16.67
N SER A 253 47.90 11.56 16.71
CA SER A 253 48.79 11.57 17.87
C SER A 253 48.78 12.91 18.61
N GLU A 254 47.89 13.83 18.21
CA GLU A 254 47.71 15.13 18.85
C GLU A 254 47.13 15.00 20.27
N SER A 255 47.32 16.04 21.09
CA SER A 255 46.73 16.08 22.43
C SER A 255 45.21 16.15 22.36
N ASP A 256 44.55 15.63 23.39
CA ASP A 256 43.08 15.58 23.47
C ASP A 256 42.46 16.97 23.29
N GLU A 257 43.11 18.04 23.78
CA GLU A 257 42.62 19.42 23.65
C GLU A 257 42.58 19.91 22.19
N ALA A 258 43.58 19.57 21.38
CA ALA A 258 43.67 20.01 19.98
C ALA A 258 42.58 19.33 19.12
N ARG A 259 42.40 18.02 19.31
CA ARG A 259 41.30 17.26 18.70
C ARG A 259 39.94 17.82 19.10
N HIS A 260 39.78 18.11 20.38
CA HIS A 260 38.53 18.62 20.90
C HIS A 260 38.15 19.97 20.27
N ALA A 261 39.11 20.90 20.16
CA ALA A 261 38.87 22.21 19.53
C ALA A 261 38.54 22.08 18.03
N TYR A 262 39.19 21.15 17.35
CA TYR A 262 38.97 20.89 15.93
C TYR A 262 37.57 20.33 15.65
N GLN A 263 37.15 19.31 16.39
CA GLN A 263 35.81 18.72 16.26
C GLN A 263 34.69 19.74 16.55
N GLU A 264 34.86 20.58 17.57
CA GLU A 264 33.93 21.69 17.88
C GLU A 264 33.82 22.68 16.71
N SER A 265 34.96 23.10 16.15
CA SER A 265 34.95 23.98 14.98
C SER A 265 34.31 23.31 13.75
N PHE A 266 34.45 22.01 13.59
CA PHE A 266 33.88 21.27 12.46
C PHE A 266 32.36 21.17 12.61
N PHE A 267 31.87 20.59 13.71
CA PHE A 267 30.44 20.43 13.94
C PHE A 267 29.73 21.77 14.08
N GLY A 268 30.39 22.80 14.62
CA GLY A 268 29.88 24.17 14.65
C GLY A 268 29.62 24.77 13.27
N LYS A 269 30.44 24.43 12.25
CA LYS A 269 30.24 24.89 10.86
C LYS A 269 29.26 24.02 10.10
N ALA A 270 29.37 22.70 10.24
CA ALA A 270 28.51 21.76 9.55
C ALA A 270 27.06 21.90 10.02
N LEU A 271 26.82 21.88 11.33
CA LEU A 271 25.50 21.99 11.94
C LEU A 271 25.17 23.44 12.32
N ASP A 272 25.50 24.41 11.46
CA ASP A 272 25.15 25.81 11.67
C ASP A 272 23.65 26.06 11.40
N THR A 273 23.00 26.83 12.26
CA THR A 273 21.55 27.05 12.22
C THR A 273 21.07 27.67 10.90
N GLU A 274 21.82 28.61 10.31
CA GLU A 274 21.41 29.27 9.05
C GLU A 274 21.62 28.34 7.86
N HIS A 275 22.71 27.57 7.85
CA HIS A 275 22.95 26.55 6.84
C HIS A 275 21.83 25.49 6.82
N LEU A 276 21.41 25.00 7.99
CA LEU A 276 20.31 24.04 8.12
C LEU A 276 18.97 24.62 7.63
N LYS A 277 18.70 25.93 7.85
CA LYS A 277 17.49 26.59 7.32
C LYS A 277 17.50 26.69 5.80
N GLU A 278 18.66 26.92 5.20
CA GLU A 278 18.80 26.99 3.74
C GLU A 278 18.47 25.64 3.09
N ILE A 279 19.01 24.55 3.64
CA ILE A 279 18.70 23.18 3.20
C ILE A 279 17.18 22.91 3.30
N LEU A 280 16.56 23.24 4.44
CA LEU A 280 15.12 23.07 4.63
C LEU A 280 14.28 23.86 3.61
N ARG A 281 14.68 25.11 3.28
CA ARG A 281 13.98 25.93 2.27
C ARG A 281 14.11 25.34 0.87
N ARG A 282 15.30 24.86 0.50
CA ARG A 282 15.55 24.19 -0.78
C ARG A 282 14.62 22.98 -0.96
N ASN A 283 14.49 22.16 0.09
CA ASN A 283 13.68 20.94 0.05
C ASN A 283 12.16 21.20 0.04
N ALA A 284 11.71 22.38 0.51
CA ALA A 284 10.30 22.77 0.50
C ALA A 284 9.78 23.29 -0.86
N LEU A 285 10.66 23.68 -1.79
CA LEU A 285 10.29 24.37 -3.05
C LEU A 285 9.79 23.44 -4.19
N VAL A 286 9.60 22.14 -3.93
CA VAL A 286 9.03 21.19 -4.90
C VAL A 286 7.53 21.03 -4.65
N GLU A 287 6.77 22.10 -4.85
CA GLU A 287 5.30 22.02 -4.95
C GLU A 287 4.90 22.23 -6.41
N GLN A 288 4.56 21.15 -7.11
CA GLN A 288 3.89 21.23 -8.40
C GLN A 288 2.45 21.71 -8.14
N HIS A 289 2.11 22.92 -8.57
CA HIS A 289 0.73 23.39 -8.60
C HIS A 289 -0.04 22.64 -9.70
N MET A 290 -1.06 21.85 -9.32
CA MET A 290 -2.02 21.28 -10.26
C MET A 290 -3.02 22.34 -10.71
N SER A 291 -3.43 22.34 -11.98
CA SER A 291 -4.50 23.21 -12.44
C SER A 291 -5.87 22.71 -11.95
N LEU A 292 -6.88 23.59 -11.92
CA LEU A 292 -8.27 23.22 -11.58
C LEU A 292 -8.84 22.15 -12.54
N GLU A 293 -8.51 22.23 -13.83
CA GLU A 293 -8.93 21.25 -14.84
C GLU A 293 -8.29 19.88 -14.57
N ASP A 294 -7.00 19.84 -14.21
CA ASP A 294 -6.30 18.59 -13.83
C ASP A 294 -6.90 17.99 -12.55
N LEU A 295 -7.29 18.84 -11.58
CA LEU A 295 -7.94 18.39 -10.34
C LEU A 295 -9.31 17.77 -10.61
N TYR A 296 -10.12 18.36 -11.50
CA TYR A 296 -11.41 17.79 -11.90
C TYR A 296 -11.23 16.47 -12.65
N ALA A 297 -10.31 16.41 -13.61
CA ALA A 297 -10.04 15.18 -14.37
C ALA A 297 -9.56 14.05 -13.45
N VAL A 298 -8.63 14.34 -12.53
CA VAL A 298 -8.14 13.37 -11.54
C VAL A 298 -9.28 12.94 -10.60
N LYS A 299 -10.12 13.88 -10.16
CA LYS A 299 -11.24 13.57 -9.28
C LYS A 299 -12.27 12.68 -9.98
N GLU A 300 -12.63 12.99 -11.23
CA GLU A 300 -13.56 12.17 -12.02
C GLU A 300 -12.99 10.76 -12.28
N GLU A 301 -11.69 10.64 -12.55
CA GLU A 301 -11.01 9.34 -12.63
C GLU A 301 -11.04 8.59 -11.30
N MET A 302 -10.80 9.29 -10.17
CA MET A 302 -10.85 8.71 -8.84
C MET A 302 -12.26 8.23 -8.48
N GLU A 303 -13.30 9.00 -8.78
CA GLU A 303 -14.71 8.65 -8.54
C GLU A 303 -15.15 7.47 -9.40
N LYS A 304 -14.81 7.47 -10.70
CA LYS A 304 -15.06 6.30 -11.58
C LYS A 304 -14.33 5.06 -11.07
N ALA A 305 -13.07 5.20 -10.64
CA ALA A 305 -12.30 4.09 -10.09
C ALA A 305 -12.89 3.58 -8.77
N GLU A 306 -13.40 4.49 -7.93
CA GLU A 306 -14.04 4.18 -6.65
C GLU A 306 -15.36 3.46 -6.85
N ALA A 307 -16.24 3.95 -7.73
CA ALA A 307 -17.49 3.29 -8.09
C ALA A 307 -17.29 1.85 -8.62
N ARG A 308 -16.18 1.62 -9.32
CA ARG A 308 -15.83 0.31 -9.92
C ARG A 308 -15.03 -0.59 -8.99
N LYS A 309 -14.59 -0.10 -7.84
CA LYS A 309 -13.75 -0.86 -6.91
C LYS A 309 -14.61 -1.82 -6.10
N LEU A 310 -14.12 -3.05 -5.92
CA LEU A 310 -14.66 -3.96 -4.92
C LEU A 310 -14.55 -3.27 -3.55
N GLN A 311 -15.71 -2.94 -2.99
CA GLN A 311 -15.79 -2.17 -1.78
C GLN A 311 -15.44 -3.04 -0.55
N PRO A 312 -14.86 -2.45 0.51
CA PRO A 312 -14.46 -3.16 1.74
C PRO A 312 -15.50 -4.15 2.28
N TYR A 313 -16.77 -3.75 2.29
CA TYR A 313 -17.85 -4.55 2.84
C TYR A 313 -18.13 -5.81 1.99
N PHE A 314 -18.06 -5.73 0.66
CA PHE A 314 -18.17 -6.92 -0.21
C PHE A 314 -17.00 -7.88 0.00
N ILE A 315 -15.78 -7.33 0.13
CA ILE A 315 -14.58 -8.14 0.39
C ILE A 315 -14.71 -8.85 1.74
N ARG A 316 -15.17 -8.14 2.78
CA ARG A 316 -15.40 -8.71 4.11
C ARG A 316 -16.45 -9.82 4.07
N ALA A 317 -17.62 -9.54 3.50
CA ALA A 317 -18.72 -10.51 3.44
C ALA A 317 -18.29 -11.80 2.74
N PHE A 318 -17.68 -11.67 1.55
CA PHE A 318 -17.15 -12.83 0.82
C PHE A 318 -16.05 -13.55 1.61
N PHE A 319 -15.05 -12.82 2.11
CA PHE A 319 -13.91 -13.44 2.79
C PHE A 319 -14.36 -14.20 4.04
N THR A 320 -15.29 -13.64 4.81
CA THR A 320 -15.81 -14.26 6.04
C THR A 320 -16.39 -15.64 5.73
N GLU A 321 -17.31 -15.71 4.77
CA GLU A 321 -17.96 -16.95 4.36
C GLU A 321 -17.00 -17.94 3.71
N ALA A 322 -16.17 -17.46 2.78
CA ALA A 322 -15.17 -18.29 2.11
C ALA A 322 -14.15 -18.88 3.09
N PHE A 323 -13.69 -18.07 4.04
CA PHE A 323 -12.72 -18.50 5.04
C PHE A 323 -13.33 -19.52 6.00
N GLN A 324 -14.58 -19.31 6.45
CA GLN A 324 -15.32 -20.28 7.27
C GLN A 324 -15.57 -21.61 6.54
N ASN A 325 -15.97 -21.57 5.25
CA ASN A 325 -16.12 -22.76 4.42
C ASN A 325 -14.82 -23.57 4.29
N LEU A 326 -13.67 -22.90 4.37
CA LEU A 326 -12.35 -23.52 4.39
C LEU A 326 -11.84 -23.84 5.80
N THR A 327 -12.73 -23.88 6.80
CA THR A 327 -12.44 -24.15 8.22
C THR A 327 -11.56 -23.10 8.92
N GLY A 328 -11.42 -21.91 8.31
CA GLY A 328 -10.78 -20.75 8.91
C GLY A 328 -11.72 -20.01 9.85
N GLU A 329 -11.15 -19.35 10.86
CA GLU A 329 -11.91 -18.53 11.80
C GLU A 329 -11.22 -17.17 11.99
N MET A 330 -12.00 -16.09 11.88
CA MET A 330 -11.58 -14.76 12.29
C MET A 330 -12.48 -14.26 13.41
N ARG A 331 -11.90 -13.64 14.44
CA ARG A 331 -12.63 -13.18 15.62
C ARG A 331 -12.55 -11.66 15.74
N PRO A 332 -13.66 -10.96 16.06
CA PRO A 332 -13.59 -9.53 16.35
C PRO A 332 -12.62 -9.27 17.50
N ARG A 333 -11.73 -8.31 17.31
CA ARG A 333 -10.79 -7.86 18.35
C ARG A 333 -11.13 -6.46 18.84
N GLU A 334 -11.45 -5.58 17.91
CA GLU A 334 -11.93 -4.22 18.11
C GLU A 334 -12.83 -3.84 16.92
N ALA A 335 -13.51 -2.69 16.98
CA ALA A 335 -14.43 -2.29 15.92
C ALA A 335 -13.75 -2.33 14.53
N GLY A 336 -14.35 -3.12 13.61
CA GLY A 336 -13.88 -3.32 12.23
C GLY A 336 -12.52 -4.03 12.06
N ARG A 337 -11.93 -4.58 13.14
CA ARG A 337 -10.65 -5.31 13.12
C ARG A 337 -10.74 -6.68 13.76
N TYR A 338 -10.13 -7.66 13.10
CA TYR A 338 -10.28 -9.08 13.43
C TYR A 338 -8.93 -9.75 13.68
N GLU A 339 -8.89 -10.75 14.55
CA GLU A 339 -7.74 -11.63 14.78
C GLU A 339 -7.94 -12.95 14.02
N VAL A 340 -6.89 -13.44 13.37
CA VAL A 340 -6.85 -14.80 12.79
C VAL A 340 -5.79 -15.60 13.55
N ARG A 341 -6.22 -16.45 14.48
CA ARG A 341 -5.30 -17.23 15.33
C ARG A 341 -4.63 -18.39 14.59
N HIS A 342 -5.33 -18.96 13.61
CA HIS A 342 -4.84 -20.07 12.82
C HIS A 342 -5.37 -19.98 11.39
N VAL A 343 -4.46 -20.02 10.43
CA VAL A 343 -4.80 -20.15 9.01
C VAL A 343 -4.73 -21.63 8.61
N PRO A 344 -5.83 -22.21 8.10
CA PRO A 344 -5.90 -23.58 7.62
C PRO A 344 -4.73 -23.97 6.72
N ALA A 345 -4.25 -25.21 6.88
CA ALA A 345 -3.12 -25.72 6.11
C ALA A 345 -3.39 -25.76 4.59
N SER A 346 -4.64 -26.02 4.18
CA SER A 346 -5.08 -26.01 2.79
C SER A 346 -4.83 -24.67 2.11
N ILE A 347 -5.13 -23.56 2.79
CA ILE A 347 -4.94 -22.20 2.27
C ILE A 347 -3.44 -21.89 2.13
N ARG A 348 -2.65 -22.23 3.16
CA ARG A 348 -1.19 -22.02 3.14
C ARG A 348 -0.49 -22.85 2.07
N GLU A 349 -0.90 -24.10 1.89
CA GLU A 349 -0.33 -24.95 0.85
C GLU A 349 -0.77 -24.49 -0.54
N ARG A 350 -2.00 -23.98 -0.69
CA ARG A 350 -2.43 -23.42 -1.95
C ARG A 350 -1.58 -22.22 -2.37
N ASP A 351 -1.32 -21.30 -1.45
CA ASP A 351 -0.46 -20.14 -1.69
C ASP A 351 0.94 -20.54 -2.19
N ARG A 352 1.53 -21.61 -1.64
CA ARG A 352 2.83 -22.13 -2.13
C ARG A 352 2.81 -22.58 -3.58
N ILE A 353 1.66 -23.04 -4.07
CA ILE A 353 1.49 -23.53 -5.44
C ILE A 353 1.20 -22.36 -6.40
N ILE A 354 0.32 -21.43 -6.00
CA ILE A 354 -0.18 -20.37 -6.88
C ILE A 354 0.53 -19.04 -6.70
N GLY A 355 1.38 -18.88 -5.69
CA GLY A 355 1.90 -17.61 -5.18
C GLY A 355 2.40 -16.66 -6.25
N GLU A 356 1.50 -15.82 -6.77
CA GLU A 356 1.83 -14.74 -7.72
C GLU A 356 2.51 -13.58 -7.01
N SER A 357 2.26 -13.46 -5.70
CA SER A 357 2.91 -12.51 -4.81
C SER A 357 4.09 -13.18 -4.11
N ARG A 358 5.22 -12.48 -3.96
CA ARG A 358 6.32 -12.95 -3.11
C ARG A 358 6.03 -12.79 -1.60
N THR A 359 4.83 -12.32 -1.23
CA THR A 359 4.35 -12.29 0.16
C THR A 359 3.66 -13.62 0.45
N PRO A 360 4.13 -14.41 1.42
CA PRO A 360 3.50 -15.68 1.76
C PRO A 360 2.27 -15.49 2.66
N VAL A 361 1.36 -16.46 2.63
CA VAL A 361 0.32 -16.59 3.67
C VAL A 361 0.96 -17.01 5.01
N LEU A 362 0.70 -16.22 6.05
CA LEU A 362 1.19 -16.48 7.40
C LEU A 362 0.37 -17.56 8.11
N LYS A 363 0.91 -18.12 9.20
CA LYS A 363 0.18 -19.08 10.04
C LYS A 363 -0.95 -18.44 10.84
N LYS A 364 -0.84 -17.14 11.10
CA LYS A 364 -1.76 -16.32 11.90
C LYS A 364 -1.55 -14.84 11.58
N TYR A 365 -2.56 -14.04 11.88
CA TYR A 365 -2.54 -12.58 11.73
C TYR A 365 -3.07 -11.95 13.02
N GLU A 366 -2.29 -11.08 13.66
CA GLU A 366 -2.65 -10.42 14.91
C GLU A 366 -3.89 -9.53 14.74
N ARG A 367 -3.92 -8.76 13.64
CA ARG A 367 -5.03 -7.90 13.21
C ARG A 367 -5.14 -7.89 11.70
N ILE A 368 -6.35 -8.06 11.21
CA ILE A 368 -6.74 -7.83 9.82
C ILE A 368 -7.90 -6.83 9.77
N CYS A 369 -7.99 -6.07 8.69
CA CYS A 369 -9.11 -5.19 8.39
C CYS A 369 -9.46 -5.25 6.90
N PHE A 370 -10.60 -4.69 6.53
CA PHE A 370 -11.05 -4.59 5.14
C PHE A 370 -11.11 -3.14 4.66
N GLU A 371 -11.15 -2.20 5.61
CA GLU A 371 -11.23 -0.76 5.38
C GLU A 371 -9.85 -0.14 5.57
N LYS A 372 -9.48 0.80 4.68
CA LYS A 372 -8.15 1.44 4.70
C LYS A 372 -7.90 2.25 5.96
N ASP A 373 -8.91 2.95 6.46
CA ASP A 373 -8.76 3.83 7.62
C ASP A 373 -8.55 3.03 8.92
N LEU A 374 -8.95 1.76 8.92
CA LEU A 374 -8.73 0.84 10.04
C LEU A 374 -7.35 0.18 10.04
N VAL A 375 -6.55 0.35 8.98
CA VAL A 375 -5.15 -0.14 8.94
C VAL A 375 -4.35 0.48 10.07
N ARG A 376 -4.56 1.77 10.34
CA ARG A 376 -3.90 2.52 11.40
C ARG A 376 -4.95 3.16 12.30
N ALA A 377 -5.06 2.66 13.53
CA ALA A 377 -5.84 3.35 14.54
C ALA A 377 -4.93 3.81 15.67
N HIS A 378 -5.27 4.97 16.21
CA HIS A 378 -4.52 5.61 17.28
C HIS A 378 -4.31 4.66 18.48
N GLY A 379 -3.07 4.55 18.95
CA GLY A 379 -2.70 3.71 20.11
C GLY A 379 -2.82 2.20 19.88
N LYS A 380 -3.01 1.74 18.64
CA LYS A 380 -3.17 0.31 18.30
C LYS A 380 -2.14 -0.12 17.26
N PRO A 381 -1.67 -1.39 17.32
CA PRO A 381 -0.85 -1.95 16.25
C PRO A 381 -1.54 -1.90 14.90
N MET A 382 -0.75 -1.78 13.84
CA MET A 382 -1.25 -1.77 12.46
C MET A 382 -1.98 -3.08 12.14
N ALA A 383 -3.08 -2.98 11.40
CA ALA A 383 -3.80 -4.14 10.87
C ALA A 383 -3.39 -4.41 9.42
N ASP A 384 -3.38 -5.69 9.02
CA ASP A 384 -3.17 -6.04 7.62
C ASP A 384 -4.45 -5.84 6.82
N LEU A 385 -4.34 -5.17 5.67
CA LEU A 385 -5.50 -4.90 4.81
C LEU A 385 -5.78 -6.12 3.94
N ILE A 386 -6.92 -6.77 4.15
CA ILE A 386 -7.39 -7.85 3.29
C ILE A 386 -8.05 -7.23 2.05
N HIS A 387 -7.46 -7.51 0.89
CA HIS A 387 -7.94 -7.07 -0.41
C HIS A 387 -7.71 -8.19 -1.44
N PRO A 388 -8.28 -8.14 -2.66
CA PRO A 388 -8.18 -9.23 -3.64
C PRO A 388 -6.75 -9.67 -4.01
N GLY A 389 -5.75 -8.80 -3.85
CA GLY A 389 -4.33 -9.08 -4.10
C GLY A 389 -3.54 -9.53 -2.86
N HIS A 390 -4.17 -9.56 -1.68
CA HIS A 390 -3.55 -10.07 -0.47
C HIS A 390 -3.44 -11.61 -0.54
N PRO A 391 -2.30 -12.23 -0.20
CA PRO A 391 -2.08 -13.67 -0.42
C PRO A 391 -3.12 -14.55 0.28
N LEU A 392 -3.56 -14.17 1.50
CA LEU A 392 -4.61 -14.90 2.21
C LEU A 392 -5.96 -14.88 1.47
N MET A 393 -6.33 -13.72 0.91
CA MET A 393 -7.57 -13.56 0.13
C MET A 393 -7.45 -14.30 -1.20
N HIS A 394 -6.31 -14.21 -1.86
CA HIS A 394 -6.05 -14.85 -3.16
C HIS A 394 -6.14 -16.37 -3.05
N ALA A 395 -5.43 -16.99 -2.09
CA ALA A 395 -5.48 -18.42 -1.85
C ALA A 395 -6.88 -18.91 -1.45
N THR A 396 -7.59 -18.14 -0.62
CA THR A 396 -8.99 -18.42 -0.25
C THR A 396 -9.90 -18.39 -1.47
N THR A 397 -9.82 -17.33 -2.28
CA THR A 397 -10.63 -17.15 -3.50
C THR A 397 -10.38 -18.27 -4.50
N ASP A 398 -9.12 -18.62 -4.74
CA ASP A 398 -8.75 -19.64 -5.71
C ASP A 398 -9.20 -21.06 -5.28
N LEU A 399 -9.17 -21.39 -3.98
CA LEU A 399 -9.74 -22.63 -3.47
C LEU A 399 -11.26 -22.70 -3.67
N ILE A 400 -11.97 -21.64 -3.34
CA ILE A 400 -13.43 -21.55 -3.53
C ILE A 400 -13.79 -21.68 -5.01
N LEU A 401 -13.10 -20.94 -5.89
CA LEU A 401 -13.30 -21.04 -7.33
C LEU A 401 -12.98 -22.44 -7.84
N SER A 402 -11.88 -23.05 -7.39
CA SER A 402 -11.52 -24.42 -7.79
C SER A 402 -12.59 -25.44 -7.40
N ALA A 403 -13.21 -25.29 -6.23
CA ALA A 403 -14.26 -26.17 -5.75
C ALA A 403 -15.62 -25.97 -6.47
N HIS A 404 -15.89 -24.77 -7.01
CA HIS A 404 -17.22 -24.41 -7.51
C HIS A 404 -17.27 -23.94 -8.97
N ARG A 405 -16.14 -23.92 -9.70
CA ARG A 405 -16.09 -23.49 -11.11
C ARG A 405 -17.01 -24.30 -12.03
N SER A 406 -17.18 -25.60 -11.78
CA SER A 406 -18.10 -26.43 -12.55
C SER A 406 -19.56 -26.01 -12.36
N LYS A 407 -19.94 -25.54 -11.16
CA LYS A 407 -21.29 -25.04 -10.88
C LYS A 407 -21.58 -23.74 -11.62
N LEU A 408 -20.60 -22.84 -11.74
CA LEU A 408 -20.76 -21.62 -12.55
C LEU A 408 -21.09 -21.95 -14.01
N LYS A 409 -20.44 -22.99 -14.58
CA LYS A 409 -20.74 -23.48 -15.93
C LYS A 409 -22.06 -24.22 -16.06
N GLN A 410 -22.48 -24.95 -15.03
CA GLN A 410 -23.80 -25.58 -14.99
C GLN A 410 -24.91 -24.53 -15.01
N GLY A 411 -24.67 -23.39 -14.35
CA GLY A 411 -25.60 -22.28 -14.22
C GLY A 411 -26.62 -22.46 -13.10
N ALA A 412 -27.46 -21.45 -12.93
CA ALA A 412 -28.50 -21.40 -11.91
C ALA A 412 -29.79 -20.77 -12.44
N VAL A 413 -30.89 -20.94 -11.71
CA VAL A 413 -32.12 -20.18 -11.90
C VAL A 413 -32.26 -19.23 -10.73
N LEU A 414 -32.37 -17.94 -11.05
CA LEU A 414 -32.44 -16.86 -10.09
C LEU A 414 -33.69 -16.03 -10.32
N VAL A 415 -34.16 -15.36 -9.28
CA VAL A 415 -35.31 -14.46 -9.31
C VAL A 415 -34.83 -13.03 -9.14
N ASP A 416 -35.30 -12.13 -10.00
CA ASP A 416 -35.16 -10.69 -9.79
C ASP A 416 -36.41 -10.18 -9.07
N SER A 417 -36.28 -9.97 -7.76
CA SER A 417 -37.39 -9.52 -6.90
C SER A 417 -37.83 -8.08 -7.19
N ASN A 418 -37.01 -7.30 -7.88
CA ASN A 418 -37.29 -5.90 -8.21
C ASN A 418 -37.84 -5.73 -9.64
N ASP A 419 -38.02 -6.83 -10.38
CA ASP A 419 -38.52 -6.82 -11.75
C ASP A 419 -39.98 -7.28 -11.81
N ASP A 420 -40.89 -6.32 -11.98
CA ASP A 420 -42.34 -6.55 -12.15
C ASP A 420 -42.70 -7.00 -13.58
N GLY A 421 -41.72 -7.13 -14.46
CA GLY A 421 -41.89 -7.59 -15.84
C GLY A 421 -42.33 -9.05 -15.95
N LEU A 422 -42.61 -9.47 -17.18
CA LEU A 422 -43.03 -10.83 -17.51
C LEU A 422 -42.02 -11.59 -18.37
N GLU A 423 -40.93 -10.94 -18.78
CA GLU A 423 -39.99 -11.49 -19.74
C GLU A 423 -38.76 -12.10 -19.04
N PRO A 424 -38.57 -13.43 -19.13
CA PRO A 424 -37.37 -14.06 -18.60
C PRO A 424 -36.14 -13.67 -19.44
N ARG A 425 -34.97 -13.63 -18.80
CA ARG A 425 -33.70 -13.30 -19.44
C ARG A 425 -32.56 -14.18 -18.96
N ILE A 426 -31.53 -14.35 -19.77
CA ILE A 426 -30.30 -15.06 -19.40
C ILE A 426 -29.22 -14.05 -19.10
N LEU A 427 -28.64 -14.15 -17.91
CA LEU A 427 -27.48 -13.37 -17.48
C LEU A 427 -26.20 -14.18 -17.68
N PHE A 428 -25.28 -13.69 -18.52
CA PHE A 428 -23.95 -14.24 -18.69
C PHE A 428 -22.88 -13.42 -17.96
N MET A 429 -21.95 -14.13 -17.34
CA MET A 429 -20.75 -13.56 -16.72
C MET A 429 -19.57 -13.72 -17.68
N VAL A 430 -19.01 -12.61 -18.14
CA VAL A 430 -17.93 -12.55 -19.13
C VAL A 430 -16.65 -12.02 -18.48
N ASP A 431 -15.59 -12.84 -18.48
CA ASP A 431 -14.25 -12.44 -18.04
C ASP A 431 -13.45 -11.90 -19.22
N HIS A 432 -12.90 -10.70 -19.08
CA HIS A 432 -12.06 -10.07 -20.10
C HIS A 432 -10.80 -9.46 -19.48
N SER A 433 -9.64 -9.72 -20.08
CA SER A 433 -8.34 -9.21 -19.62
C SER A 433 -7.57 -8.46 -20.71
N VAL A 434 -6.99 -7.33 -20.33
CA VAL A 434 -6.00 -6.60 -21.11
C VAL A 434 -4.63 -6.92 -20.51
N ARG A 435 -3.69 -7.33 -21.34
CA ARG A 435 -2.36 -7.80 -20.93
C ARG A 435 -1.28 -6.89 -21.50
N GLU A 436 -0.14 -6.86 -20.83
CA GLU A 436 1.08 -6.26 -21.40
C GLU A 436 1.51 -7.11 -22.61
N ALA A 437 1.99 -6.45 -23.67
CA ALA A 437 2.52 -7.15 -24.83
C ALA A 437 3.68 -8.04 -24.39
N PRO A 438 3.79 -9.27 -24.93
CA PRO A 438 4.90 -10.14 -24.57
C PRO A 438 6.22 -9.44 -24.89
N ALA A 439 7.08 -9.28 -23.88
CA ALA A 439 8.47 -8.92 -24.12
C ALA A 439 9.14 -10.05 -24.91
N ASN A 440 10.18 -9.75 -25.69
CA ASN A 440 10.89 -10.74 -26.53
C ASN A 440 11.50 -11.92 -25.75
N ASP A 441 11.46 -11.93 -24.41
CA ASP A 441 11.87 -13.05 -23.57
C ASP A 441 10.72 -14.06 -23.37
N GLN A 442 10.90 -15.26 -23.95
CA GLN A 442 9.96 -16.38 -23.91
C GLN A 442 9.63 -16.93 -22.50
N HIS A 443 10.28 -16.42 -21.44
CA HIS A 443 10.16 -16.95 -20.09
C HIS A 443 9.21 -16.17 -19.17
N ASP A 444 8.76 -14.97 -19.54
CA ASP A 444 7.87 -14.18 -18.67
C ASP A 444 6.41 -14.36 -19.08
N LYS A 445 5.55 -14.79 -18.14
CA LYS A 445 4.11 -14.89 -18.39
C LYS A 445 3.57 -13.48 -18.63
N PRO A 446 2.79 -13.24 -19.71
CA PRO A 446 2.29 -11.91 -20.01
C PRO A 446 1.45 -11.38 -18.84
N ARG A 447 1.90 -10.28 -18.25
CA ARG A 447 1.29 -9.70 -17.06
C ARG A 447 -0.07 -9.11 -17.39
N VAL A 448 -1.06 -9.39 -16.56
CA VAL A 448 -2.41 -8.83 -16.72
C VAL A 448 -2.38 -7.36 -16.28
N ALA A 449 -2.61 -6.45 -17.23
CA ALA A 449 -2.65 -5.01 -16.97
C ALA A 449 -3.98 -4.57 -16.34
N SER A 450 -5.07 -5.23 -16.73
CA SER A 450 -6.42 -5.03 -16.21
C SER A 450 -7.27 -6.26 -16.49
N ARG A 451 -8.18 -6.61 -15.57
CA ARG A 451 -9.13 -7.71 -15.71
C ARG A 451 -10.51 -7.22 -15.25
N ARG A 452 -11.55 -7.52 -16.02
CA ARG A 452 -12.94 -7.18 -15.71
C ARG A 452 -13.81 -8.42 -15.78
N LEU A 453 -14.68 -8.53 -14.78
CA LEU A 453 -15.88 -9.34 -14.87
C LEU A 453 -17.00 -8.42 -15.36
N GLN A 454 -17.64 -8.80 -16.47
CA GLN A 454 -18.69 -8.02 -17.12
C GLN A 454 -19.94 -8.89 -17.26
N PHE A 455 -21.09 -8.25 -17.39
CA PHE A 455 -22.38 -8.94 -17.42
C PHE A 455 -23.15 -8.61 -18.69
N VAL A 456 -23.65 -9.64 -19.36
CA VAL A 456 -24.47 -9.52 -20.57
C VAL A 456 -25.80 -10.20 -20.30
N GLU A 457 -26.89 -9.47 -20.49
CA GLU A 457 -28.24 -10.04 -20.45
C GLU A 457 -28.74 -10.28 -21.87
N ILE A 458 -29.45 -11.38 -22.06
CA ILE A 458 -30.08 -11.77 -23.33
C ILE A 458 -31.55 -12.08 -23.06
N ASP A 459 -32.44 -11.39 -23.75
CA ASP A 459 -33.88 -11.65 -23.67
C ASP A 459 -34.31 -12.86 -24.51
N GLN A 460 -35.58 -13.26 -24.37
CA GLN A 460 -36.19 -14.34 -25.14
C GLN A 460 -36.19 -14.12 -26.67
N HIS A 461 -35.98 -12.88 -27.12
CA HIS A 461 -35.90 -12.51 -28.54
C HIS A 461 -34.46 -12.57 -29.07
N GLY A 462 -33.47 -12.91 -28.23
CA GLY A 462 -32.06 -13.00 -28.59
C GLY A 462 -31.36 -11.64 -28.65
N LYS A 463 -31.96 -10.58 -28.09
CA LYS A 463 -31.33 -9.27 -28.01
C LYS A 463 -30.44 -9.22 -26.77
N ALA A 464 -29.16 -8.96 -27.00
CA ALA A 464 -28.16 -8.82 -25.94
C ALA A 464 -27.98 -7.36 -25.53
N PHE A 465 -27.77 -7.12 -24.24
CA PHE A 465 -27.48 -5.81 -23.67
C PHE A 465 -26.55 -5.91 -22.45
N HIS A 466 -25.94 -4.78 -22.08
CA HIS A 466 -25.13 -4.68 -20.87
C HIS A 466 -26.03 -4.68 -19.63
N ALA A 467 -25.76 -5.58 -18.68
CA ALA A 467 -26.61 -5.79 -17.52
C ALA A 467 -26.20 -4.96 -16.27
N GLY A 468 -25.33 -3.96 -16.46
CA GLY A 468 -24.71 -3.22 -15.36
C GLY A 468 -23.51 -3.97 -14.75
N TRP A 469 -23.02 -3.46 -13.62
CA TRP A 469 -21.72 -3.86 -13.08
C TRP A 469 -21.76 -5.06 -12.15
N ALA A 470 -22.85 -5.25 -11.41
CA ALA A 470 -22.99 -6.36 -10.47
C ALA A 470 -24.45 -6.84 -10.29
N PRO A 471 -25.21 -7.06 -11.38
CA PRO A 471 -26.65 -7.38 -11.29
C PRO A 471 -26.94 -8.64 -10.47
N HIS A 472 -26.01 -9.59 -10.45
CA HIS A 472 -26.11 -10.83 -9.68
C HIS A 472 -26.28 -10.65 -8.15
N LEU A 473 -25.93 -9.48 -7.61
CA LEU A 473 -26.06 -9.19 -6.17
C LEU A 473 -27.50 -8.89 -5.74
N ASP A 474 -28.36 -8.52 -6.69
CA ASP A 474 -29.76 -8.20 -6.46
C ASP A 474 -30.69 -9.41 -6.73
N LEU A 475 -30.12 -10.52 -7.19
CA LEU A 475 -30.85 -11.73 -7.54
C LEU A 475 -30.90 -12.74 -6.39
N GLN A 476 -32.00 -13.47 -6.30
CA GLN A 476 -32.21 -14.51 -5.28
C GLN A 476 -32.29 -15.91 -5.90
N PRO A 477 -31.85 -16.97 -5.19
CA PRO A 477 -32.14 -18.33 -5.62
C PRO A 477 -33.65 -18.58 -5.70
N ILE A 478 -34.12 -19.19 -6.79
CA ILE A 478 -35.52 -19.63 -6.88
C ILE A 478 -35.75 -20.83 -5.93
N ASP A 479 -36.91 -20.86 -5.27
CA ASP A 479 -37.29 -21.99 -4.43
C ASP A 479 -37.86 -23.17 -5.24
N ASP A 480 -37.95 -24.35 -4.62
CA ASP A 480 -38.41 -25.59 -5.28
C ASP A 480 -39.87 -25.54 -5.77
N TYR A 481 -40.70 -24.69 -5.18
CA TYR A 481 -42.10 -24.54 -5.57
C TYR A 481 -42.20 -23.65 -6.82
N ASP A 482 -41.54 -22.50 -6.79
CA ASP A 482 -41.50 -21.53 -7.89
C ASP A 482 -40.76 -22.07 -9.10
N LEU A 483 -39.70 -22.86 -8.89
CA LEU A 483 -38.97 -23.52 -9.97
C LEU A 483 -39.89 -24.43 -10.82
N LYS A 484 -40.88 -25.08 -10.20
CA LYS A 484 -41.85 -25.92 -10.93
C LYS A 484 -42.79 -25.09 -11.80
N LEU A 485 -43.08 -23.84 -11.43
CA LEU A 485 -43.97 -22.95 -12.16
C LEU A 485 -43.35 -22.42 -13.46
N VAL A 486 -42.01 -22.46 -13.56
CA VAL A 486 -41.23 -21.96 -14.72
C VAL A 486 -40.53 -23.07 -15.49
N GLN A 487 -40.92 -24.34 -15.27
CA GLN A 487 -40.30 -25.49 -15.93
C GLN A 487 -40.49 -25.48 -17.45
N ASP A 488 -41.56 -24.86 -17.95
CA ASP A 488 -41.79 -24.64 -19.38
C ASP A 488 -40.78 -23.67 -19.98
N ILE A 489 -40.34 -22.67 -19.21
CA ILE A 489 -39.32 -21.69 -19.64
C ILE A 489 -37.96 -22.36 -19.72
N LEU A 490 -37.59 -23.17 -18.72
CA LEU A 490 -36.34 -23.93 -18.72
C LEU A 490 -36.20 -24.86 -19.94
N ASN A 491 -37.33 -25.40 -20.40
CA ASN A 491 -37.39 -26.28 -21.56
C ASN A 491 -37.67 -25.54 -22.87
N ALA A 492 -37.72 -24.20 -22.86
CA ALA A 492 -38.04 -23.42 -24.04
C ALA A 492 -36.93 -23.50 -25.09
N PRO A 493 -37.25 -23.56 -26.40
CA PRO A 493 -36.25 -23.73 -27.45
C PRO A 493 -35.15 -22.67 -27.47
N TRP A 494 -35.47 -21.43 -27.08
CA TRP A 494 -34.53 -20.30 -27.09
C TRP A 494 -33.42 -20.47 -26.04
N ILE A 495 -33.68 -21.16 -24.92
CA ILE A 495 -32.66 -21.47 -23.89
C ILE A 495 -31.58 -22.38 -24.44
N SER A 496 -31.96 -23.27 -25.38
CA SER A 496 -31.05 -24.25 -26.00
C SER A 496 -30.33 -23.70 -27.23
N ALA A 497 -30.55 -22.42 -27.58
CA ALA A 497 -29.83 -21.75 -28.66
C ALA A 497 -28.38 -21.44 -28.27
N ASP A 498 -27.56 -21.00 -29.23
CA ASP A 498 -26.18 -20.53 -28.98
C ASP A 498 -26.16 -19.14 -28.33
N LEU A 499 -26.68 -19.06 -27.11
CA LEU A 499 -26.74 -17.81 -26.33
C LEU A 499 -25.34 -17.38 -25.86
N GLU A 500 -24.42 -18.33 -25.67
CA GLU A 500 -23.02 -18.05 -25.33
C GLU A 500 -22.32 -17.29 -26.47
N GLY A 501 -22.49 -17.73 -27.72
CA GLY A 501 -21.99 -17.03 -28.90
C GLY A 501 -22.57 -15.61 -29.03
N LEU A 502 -23.87 -15.43 -28.77
CA LEU A 502 -24.49 -14.09 -28.75
C LEU A 502 -23.88 -13.19 -27.67
N ALA A 503 -23.67 -13.70 -26.45
CA ALA A 503 -23.05 -12.95 -25.37
C ALA A 503 -21.61 -12.52 -25.72
N LEU A 504 -20.81 -13.44 -26.26
CA LEU A 504 -19.42 -13.17 -26.68
C LEU A 504 -19.35 -12.17 -27.82
N ASN A 505 -20.29 -12.24 -28.78
CA ASN A 505 -20.38 -11.28 -29.88
C ASN A 505 -20.71 -9.87 -29.37
N HIS A 506 -21.72 -9.74 -28.50
CA HIS A 506 -22.07 -8.46 -27.90
C HIS A 506 -20.91 -7.88 -27.09
N ALA A 507 -20.27 -8.71 -26.25
CA ALA A 507 -19.10 -8.31 -25.47
C ALA A 507 -17.95 -7.86 -26.36
N SER A 508 -17.65 -8.59 -27.44
CA SER A 508 -16.56 -8.25 -28.37
C SER A 508 -16.80 -6.96 -29.14
N GLN A 509 -18.06 -6.63 -29.43
CA GLN A 509 -18.42 -5.42 -30.17
C GLN A 509 -18.47 -4.17 -29.30
N HIS A 510 -18.92 -4.27 -28.04
CA HIS A 510 -19.23 -3.11 -27.20
C HIS A 510 -18.33 -3.03 -25.96
N LEU A 511 -18.24 -4.12 -25.20
CA LEU A 511 -17.62 -4.14 -23.87
C LEU A 511 -16.09 -4.23 -23.90
N VAL A 512 -15.56 -5.06 -24.80
CA VAL A 512 -14.12 -5.30 -24.98
C VAL A 512 -13.40 -4.05 -25.51
N PRO A 513 -13.89 -3.37 -26.57
CA PRO A 513 -13.23 -2.17 -27.10
C PRO A 513 -13.24 -0.99 -26.12
N GLU A 514 -14.28 -0.87 -25.31
CA GLU A 514 -14.34 0.13 -24.23
C GLU A 514 -13.28 -0.16 -23.16
N HIS A 515 -13.25 -1.38 -22.62
CA HIS A 515 -12.25 -1.79 -21.63
C HIS A 515 -10.82 -1.60 -22.15
N TYR A 516 -10.54 -2.00 -23.39
CA TYR A 516 -9.21 -1.86 -23.99
C TYR A 516 -8.79 -0.39 -24.14
N ARG A 517 -9.65 0.47 -24.72
CA ARG A 517 -9.35 1.90 -24.93
C ARG A 517 -9.07 2.60 -23.61
N GLU A 518 -9.89 2.34 -22.59
CA GLU A 518 -9.70 2.91 -21.27
C GLU A 518 -8.35 2.52 -20.65
N VAL A 519 -8.02 1.21 -20.67
CA VAL A 519 -6.77 0.72 -20.09
C VAL A 519 -5.56 1.26 -20.85
N LYS A 520 -5.63 1.31 -22.18
CA LYS A 520 -4.57 1.86 -23.03
C LYS A 520 -4.31 3.33 -22.72
N ALA A 521 -5.35 4.17 -22.73
CA ALA A 521 -5.22 5.60 -22.45
C ALA A 521 -4.62 5.86 -21.05
N ARG A 522 -5.10 5.14 -20.03
CA ARG A 522 -4.58 5.24 -18.66
C ARG A 522 -3.10 4.84 -18.58
N ARG A 523 -2.70 3.76 -19.25
CA ARG A 523 -1.31 3.27 -19.26
C ARG A 523 -0.37 4.24 -19.98
N GLU A 524 -0.81 4.82 -21.10
CA GLU A 524 -0.07 5.86 -21.83
C GLU A 524 0.16 7.10 -20.96
N HIS A 525 -0.92 7.64 -20.37
CA HIS A 525 -0.83 8.80 -19.49
C HIS A 525 0.11 8.57 -18.28
N GLN A 526 -0.03 7.41 -17.62
CA GLN A 526 0.84 7.05 -16.50
C GLN A 526 2.31 6.90 -16.92
N ALA A 527 2.57 6.25 -18.06
CA ALA A 527 3.91 6.07 -18.58
C ALA A 527 4.57 7.40 -18.93
N ASP A 528 3.84 8.32 -19.58
CA ASP A 528 4.34 9.64 -19.94
C ASP A 528 4.64 10.51 -18.71
N LYS A 529 3.77 10.48 -17.69
CA LYS A 529 4.00 11.18 -16.41
C LYS A 529 5.26 10.67 -15.71
N VAL A 530 5.43 9.35 -15.63
CA VAL A 530 6.63 8.75 -15.02
C VAL A 530 7.87 9.06 -15.86
N LEU A 531 7.77 9.02 -17.18
CA LEU A 531 8.88 9.35 -18.08
C LEU A 531 9.35 10.80 -17.90
N ALA A 532 8.43 11.75 -17.77
CA ALA A 532 8.76 13.15 -17.50
C ALA A 532 9.56 13.30 -16.20
N ALA A 533 9.09 12.69 -15.10
CA ALA A 533 9.78 12.73 -13.81
C ALA A 533 11.14 12.01 -13.82
N VAL A 534 11.23 10.87 -14.50
CA VAL A 534 12.49 10.12 -14.66
C VAL A 534 13.50 10.92 -15.47
N ASN A 535 13.07 11.53 -16.59
CA ASN A 535 13.93 12.42 -17.37
C ASN A 535 14.39 13.60 -16.52
N GLU A 536 13.49 14.28 -15.81
CA GLU A 536 13.86 15.42 -14.98
C GLU A 536 14.94 15.07 -13.95
N ARG A 537 14.81 13.93 -13.26
CA ARG A 537 15.78 13.49 -12.25
C ARG A 537 17.09 13.00 -12.87
N LEU A 538 17.02 11.98 -13.73
CA LEU A 538 18.22 11.30 -14.22
C LEU A 538 19.03 12.19 -15.17
N VAL A 539 18.39 13.05 -15.96
CA VAL A 539 19.13 13.99 -16.82
C VAL A 539 19.87 15.03 -15.98
N LYS A 540 19.28 15.53 -14.88
CA LYS A 540 19.99 16.42 -13.95
C LYS A 540 21.20 15.73 -13.34
N GLU A 541 21.05 14.48 -12.87
CA GLU A 541 22.16 13.69 -12.31
C GLU A 541 23.26 13.42 -13.37
N ILE A 542 22.88 13.03 -14.59
CA ILE A 542 23.81 12.82 -15.71
C ILE A 542 24.60 14.09 -16.03
N ASN A 543 23.91 15.24 -16.12
CA ASN A 543 24.56 16.53 -16.39
C ASN A 543 25.55 16.89 -15.27
N TYR A 544 25.15 16.72 -14.01
CA TYR A 544 26.03 16.96 -12.86
C TYR A 544 27.33 16.15 -12.93
N TRP A 545 27.22 14.84 -13.18
CA TRP A 545 28.39 13.97 -13.29
C TRP A 545 29.21 14.23 -14.55
N SER A 546 28.57 14.66 -15.64
CA SER A 546 29.25 15.09 -16.88
C SER A 546 30.08 16.36 -16.66
N ASP A 547 29.52 17.37 -16.00
CA ASP A 547 30.22 18.60 -15.64
C ASP A 547 31.39 18.30 -14.69
N ARG A 548 31.17 17.40 -13.72
CA ARG A 548 32.21 16.94 -12.79
C ARG A 548 33.33 16.19 -13.51
N TYR A 549 33.02 15.35 -14.50
CA TYR A 549 34.01 14.69 -15.35
C TYR A 549 34.89 15.70 -16.09
N ILE A 550 34.30 16.73 -16.69
CA ILE A 550 35.04 17.79 -17.39
C ILE A 550 35.99 18.50 -16.42
N LYS A 551 35.47 18.93 -15.27
CA LYS A 551 36.26 19.63 -14.24
C LYS A 551 37.44 18.79 -13.72
N LEU A 552 37.20 17.50 -13.44
CA LEU A 552 38.26 16.59 -12.99
C LEU A 552 39.30 16.36 -14.09
N SER A 553 38.87 16.27 -15.35
CA SER A 553 39.77 16.12 -16.50
C SER A 553 40.65 17.36 -16.67
N ASP A 554 40.08 18.56 -16.51
CA ASP A 554 40.81 19.83 -16.56
C ASP A 554 41.81 19.95 -15.41
N ASP A 555 41.43 19.54 -14.19
CA ASP A 555 42.33 19.53 -13.03
C ASP A 555 43.53 18.57 -13.25
N VAL A 556 43.29 17.39 -13.82
CA VAL A 556 44.36 16.45 -14.22
C VAL A 556 45.25 17.06 -15.30
N ALA A 557 44.67 17.69 -16.32
CA ALA A 557 45.42 18.38 -17.39
C ALA A 557 46.25 19.56 -16.86
N ALA A 558 45.78 20.23 -15.80
CA ALA A 558 46.49 21.28 -15.07
C ALA A 558 47.56 20.74 -14.09
N GLY A 559 47.79 19.43 -14.06
CA GLY A 559 48.81 18.79 -13.22
C GLY A 559 48.40 18.60 -11.75
N LYS A 560 47.13 18.82 -11.40
CA LYS A 560 46.61 18.50 -10.06
C LYS A 560 46.26 17.02 -9.99
N GLN A 561 46.37 16.43 -8.81
CA GLN A 561 45.87 15.08 -8.53
C GLN A 561 44.52 15.18 -7.80
N PRO A 562 43.38 15.17 -8.51
CA PRO A 562 42.09 15.21 -7.87
C PRO A 562 41.82 13.91 -7.10
N ARG A 563 41.04 14.02 -6.00
CA ARG A 563 40.64 12.90 -5.14
C ARG A 563 39.91 11.78 -5.87
N MET A 564 39.18 12.12 -6.93
CA MET A 564 38.43 11.20 -7.78
C MET A 564 39.03 11.23 -9.19
N GLN A 565 39.26 10.05 -9.77
CA GLN A 565 39.71 9.95 -11.15
C GLN A 565 38.56 10.31 -12.11
N PRO A 566 38.81 11.07 -13.19
CA PRO A 566 37.79 11.39 -14.19
C PRO A 566 37.05 10.14 -14.70
N GLU A 567 37.74 9.01 -14.86
CA GLU A 567 37.12 7.76 -15.31
C GLU A 567 35.97 7.27 -14.43
N MET A 568 35.98 7.54 -13.12
CA MET A 568 34.88 7.18 -12.22
C MET A 568 33.62 8.02 -12.51
N ALA A 569 33.78 9.34 -12.68
CA ALA A 569 32.67 10.21 -13.07
C ALA A 569 32.10 9.82 -14.44
N ARG A 570 32.96 9.41 -15.38
CA ARG A 570 32.53 8.88 -16.68
C ARG A 570 31.73 7.59 -16.56
N ARG A 571 32.22 6.60 -15.79
CA ARG A 571 31.46 5.36 -15.53
C ARG A 571 30.08 5.66 -14.97
N ARG A 572 29.98 6.64 -14.06
CA ARG A 572 28.70 7.04 -13.49
C ARG A 572 27.73 7.63 -14.52
N VAL A 573 28.23 8.46 -15.43
CA VAL A 573 27.44 8.96 -16.57
C VAL A 573 26.94 7.79 -17.43
N ASP A 574 27.81 6.83 -17.73
CA ASP A 574 27.45 5.65 -18.54
C ASP A 574 26.37 4.80 -17.85
N GLU A 575 26.51 4.52 -16.55
CA GLU A 575 25.52 3.79 -15.73
C GLU A 575 24.16 4.50 -15.66
N LEU A 576 24.15 5.79 -15.35
CA LEU A 576 22.93 6.57 -15.27
C LEU A 576 22.24 6.67 -16.64
N THR A 577 23.02 6.77 -17.71
CA THR A 577 22.52 6.77 -19.10
C THR A 577 21.88 5.42 -19.44
N GLU A 578 22.53 4.31 -19.11
CA GLU A 578 21.97 2.98 -19.34
C GLU A 578 20.71 2.76 -18.49
N ARG A 579 20.70 3.23 -17.24
CA ARG A 579 19.51 3.21 -16.37
C ARG A 579 18.35 4.02 -16.97
N LEU A 580 18.64 5.20 -17.53
CA LEU A 580 17.64 6.02 -18.22
C LEU A 580 17.08 5.30 -19.45
N ASN A 581 17.95 4.71 -20.27
CA ASN A 581 17.55 3.96 -21.46
C ASN A 581 16.75 2.70 -21.11
N GLN A 582 17.12 1.99 -20.06
CA GLN A 582 16.39 0.85 -19.53
C GLN A 582 15.00 1.28 -19.05
N ARG A 583 14.90 2.35 -18.25
CA ARG A 583 13.60 2.88 -17.82
C ARG A 583 12.72 3.35 -18.97
N LYS A 584 13.28 3.99 -20.00
CA LYS A 584 12.55 4.37 -21.22
C LYS A 584 11.98 3.15 -21.92
N ARG A 585 12.77 2.09 -22.10
CA ARG A 585 12.30 0.82 -22.70
C ARG A 585 11.16 0.18 -21.90
N GLU A 586 11.28 0.15 -20.57
CA GLU A 586 10.24 -0.37 -19.69
C GLU A 586 8.92 0.42 -19.80
N LEU A 587 9.01 1.76 -19.87
CA LEU A 587 7.83 2.63 -19.98
C LEU A 587 7.17 2.51 -21.37
N GLU A 588 7.94 2.38 -22.44
CA GLU A 588 7.39 2.10 -23.77
C GLU A 588 6.73 0.71 -23.85
N ALA A 589 7.33 -0.31 -23.22
CA ALA A 589 6.71 -1.61 -23.10
C ALA A 589 5.40 -1.55 -22.29
N MET A 590 5.34 -0.72 -21.25
CA MET A 590 4.13 -0.50 -20.45
C MET A 590 2.96 0.09 -21.26
N LYS A 591 3.24 0.88 -22.30
CA LYS A 591 2.24 1.42 -23.24
C LYS A 591 1.70 0.35 -24.18
N ALA A 592 2.51 -0.64 -24.52
CA ALA A 592 2.13 -1.73 -25.40
C ALA A 592 1.23 -2.74 -24.67
N VAL A 593 -0.08 -2.60 -24.85
CA VAL A 593 -1.09 -3.50 -24.30
C VAL A 593 -1.84 -4.25 -25.40
N VAL A 594 -2.29 -5.47 -25.09
CA VAL A 594 -3.04 -6.35 -26.00
C VAL A 594 -4.32 -6.81 -25.31
N SER A 595 -5.43 -6.81 -26.06
CA SER A 595 -6.72 -7.33 -25.61
C SER A 595 -6.74 -8.85 -25.70
N SER A 596 -7.17 -9.53 -24.64
CA SER A 596 -7.42 -10.98 -24.70
C SER A 596 -8.82 -11.26 -25.25
N THR A 597 -9.06 -12.47 -25.74
CA THR A 597 -10.41 -12.92 -26.08
C THR A 597 -11.28 -13.00 -24.80
N PRO A 598 -12.51 -12.44 -24.80
CA PRO A 598 -13.43 -12.60 -23.67
C PRO A 598 -13.86 -14.07 -23.52
N VAL A 599 -14.12 -14.49 -22.28
CA VAL A 599 -14.53 -15.87 -21.96
C VAL A 599 -15.75 -15.85 -21.06
N VAL A 600 -16.77 -16.64 -21.39
CA VAL A 600 -17.92 -16.86 -20.49
C VAL A 600 -17.51 -17.80 -19.36
N ILE A 601 -17.71 -17.35 -18.13
CA ILE A 601 -17.34 -18.13 -16.92
C ILE A 601 -18.54 -18.76 -16.22
N GLY A 602 -19.74 -18.27 -16.51
CA GLY A 602 -21.00 -18.83 -16.01
C GLY A 602 -22.21 -18.07 -16.55
N GLY A 603 -23.39 -18.61 -16.25
CA GLY A 603 -24.65 -17.98 -16.62
C GLY A 603 -25.80 -18.37 -15.68
N ALA A 604 -26.85 -17.57 -15.67
CA ALA A 604 -28.06 -17.84 -14.90
C ALA A 604 -29.31 -17.44 -15.69
N LEU A 605 -30.37 -18.24 -15.57
CA LEU A 605 -31.71 -17.85 -16.00
C LEU A 605 -32.32 -16.96 -14.93
N VAL A 606 -32.66 -15.73 -15.29
CA VAL A 606 -33.28 -14.74 -14.42
C VAL A 606 -34.77 -14.71 -14.72
N ILE A 607 -35.55 -14.95 -13.67
CA ILE A 607 -37.01 -14.93 -13.69
C ILE A 607 -37.48 -13.65 -12.98
N PRO A 608 -38.21 -12.76 -13.67
CA PRO A 608 -38.84 -11.61 -13.03
C PRO A 608 -39.86 -12.02 -11.97
N GLN A 609 -39.96 -11.25 -10.89
CA GLN A 609 -40.98 -11.42 -9.86
C GLN A 609 -42.40 -11.31 -10.43
N GLY A 610 -42.63 -10.39 -11.38
CA GLY A 610 -43.94 -10.22 -12.02
C GLY A 610 -44.42 -11.48 -12.74
N LEU A 611 -43.51 -12.20 -13.39
CA LEU A 611 -43.82 -13.47 -14.06
C LEU A 611 -44.24 -14.56 -13.06
N LEU A 612 -43.53 -14.67 -11.93
CA LEU A 612 -43.88 -15.63 -10.88
C LEU A 612 -45.25 -15.30 -10.25
N ALA A 613 -45.49 -14.02 -9.95
CA ALA A 613 -46.77 -13.56 -9.42
C ALA A 613 -47.92 -13.91 -10.38
N GLN A 614 -47.74 -13.68 -11.69
CA GLN A 614 -48.71 -14.06 -12.71
C GLN A 614 -48.96 -15.58 -12.70
N ARG A 615 -47.90 -16.40 -12.62
CA ARG A 615 -48.01 -17.88 -12.57
C ARG A 615 -48.69 -18.38 -11.29
N LYS A 616 -48.57 -17.64 -10.18
CA LYS A 616 -49.28 -17.90 -8.92
C LYS A 616 -50.74 -17.43 -8.94
N GLY A 617 -51.16 -16.69 -9.96
CA GLY A 617 -52.51 -16.14 -10.07
C GLY A 617 -52.71 -14.81 -9.33
N GLU A 618 -51.63 -14.10 -8.99
CA GLU A 618 -51.65 -12.79 -8.34
C GLU A 618 -51.87 -11.69 -9.40
N THR A 619 -53.11 -11.53 -9.86
CA THR A 619 -53.47 -10.64 -10.99
C THR A 619 -53.42 -9.14 -10.69
N ALA A 620 -53.24 -8.74 -9.43
CA ALA A 620 -53.18 -7.33 -9.03
C ALA A 620 -51.89 -6.61 -9.48
N PHE A 621 -50.82 -7.34 -9.81
CA PHE A 621 -49.49 -6.76 -10.04
C PHE A 621 -49.32 -5.99 -11.36
N CYS A 622 -50.04 -6.36 -12.43
CA CYS A 622 -49.79 -5.76 -13.76
C CYS A 622 -50.25 -4.29 -13.86
N ALA A 623 -51.34 -3.92 -13.18
CA ALA A 623 -51.78 -2.52 -13.05
C ALA A 623 -50.91 -1.73 -12.06
N ASP A 624 -50.33 -2.43 -11.08
CA ASP A 624 -49.43 -1.88 -10.06
C ASP A 624 -48.03 -1.58 -10.64
N ALA A 625 -47.56 -2.35 -11.63
CA ALA A 625 -46.27 -2.15 -12.28
C ALA A 625 -46.19 -0.82 -13.08
N GLU A 626 -47.20 -0.53 -13.91
CA GLU A 626 -47.28 0.77 -14.59
C GLU A 626 -47.44 1.93 -13.59
N ALA A 627 -48.15 1.71 -12.49
CA ALA A 627 -48.29 2.71 -11.44
C ALA A 627 -46.96 2.94 -10.71
N ARG A 628 -46.20 1.90 -10.38
CA ARG A 628 -44.86 1.97 -9.77
C ARG A 628 -43.86 2.67 -10.68
N ALA A 629 -43.80 2.30 -11.96
CA ALA A 629 -42.93 2.98 -12.92
C ALA A 629 -43.23 4.48 -13.04
N ARG A 630 -44.53 4.86 -13.02
CA ARG A 630 -44.94 6.27 -12.95
C ARG A 630 -44.49 6.94 -11.64
N ILE A 631 -44.65 6.26 -10.51
CA ILE A 631 -44.24 6.76 -9.18
C ILE A 631 -42.73 6.99 -9.11
N GLU A 632 -41.92 6.04 -9.60
CA GLU A 632 -40.46 6.17 -9.65
C GLU A 632 -40.03 7.33 -10.55
N MET A 633 -40.64 7.47 -11.73
CA MET A 633 -40.35 8.59 -12.63
C MET A 633 -40.67 9.95 -11.99
N VAL A 634 -41.81 10.07 -11.29
CA VAL A 634 -42.17 11.30 -10.57
C VAL A 634 -41.17 11.59 -9.45
N ALA A 635 -40.78 10.57 -8.68
CA ALA A 635 -39.81 10.69 -7.62
C ALA A 635 -38.43 11.14 -8.14
N MET A 636 -37.97 10.54 -9.23
CA MET A 636 -36.70 10.86 -9.88
C MET A 636 -36.66 12.31 -10.35
N ASN A 637 -37.71 12.75 -11.05
CA ASN A 637 -37.83 14.13 -11.52
C ASN A 637 -37.86 15.14 -10.36
N ALA A 638 -38.53 14.80 -9.25
CA ALA A 638 -38.58 15.66 -8.07
C ALA A 638 -37.18 15.86 -7.44
N VAL A 639 -36.40 14.78 -7.31
CA VAL A 639 -35.03 14.82 -6.78
C VAL A 639 -34.11 15.62 -7.71
N ILE A 640 -34.14 15.34 -9.01
CA ILE A 640 -33.32 16.04 -10.00
C ILE A 640 -33.62 17.54 -9.98
N ALA A 641 -34.89 17.94 -9.93
CA ALA A 641 -35.27 19.35 -9.91
C ALA A 641 -34.75 20.09 -8.67
N VAL A 642 -34.78 19.44 -7.49
CA VAL A 642 -34.25 20.03 -6.25
C VAL A 642 -32.73 20.18 -6.29
N GLU A 643 -32.01 19.15 -6.73
CA GLU A 643 -30.54 19.19 -6.80
C GLU A 643 -30.05 20.20 -7.86
N GLN A 644 -30.72 20.30 -9.01
CA GLN A 644 -30.47 21.37 -9.99
C GLN A 644 -30.79 22.76 -9.41
N GLY A 645 -31.81 22.87 -8.56
CA GLY A 645 -32.15 24.10 -7.83
C GLY A 645 -31.03 24.59 -6.89
N PHE A 646 -30.18 23.68 -6.38
CA PHE A 646 -28.98 24.01 -5.61
C PHE A 646 -27.78 24.40 -6.49
N GLY A 647 -27.94 24.40 -7.82
CA GLY A 647 -26.87 24.68 -8.77
C GLY A 647 -25.92 23.49 -8.97
N HIS A 648 -26.33 22.28 -8.60
CA HIS A 648 -25.55 21.07 -8.86
C HIS A 648 -25.67 20.64 -10.33
N GLU A 649 -24.59 20.07 -10.88
CA GLU A 649 -24.65 19.33 -12.14
C GLU A 649 -25.16 17.92 -11.85
N VAL A 650 -26.28 17.52 -12.46
CA VAL A 650 -26.99 16.28 -12.11
C VAL A 650 -26.95 15.29 -13.27
N LYS A 651 -26.59 14.04 -12.98
CA LYS A 651 -26.58 12.92 -13.93
C LYS A 651 -27.44 11.76 -13.40
N ASP A 652 -28.28 11.22 -14.29
CA ASP A 652 -29.04 9.99 -14.06
C ASP A 652 -28.13 8.75 -14.26
N MET A 653 -28.08 7.91 -13.23
CA MET A 653 -27.26 6.71 -13.11
C MET A 653 -28.11 5.43 -12.92
N SER A 654 -29.44 5.54 -12.86
CA SER A 654 -30.37 4.43 -12.60
C SER A 654 -30.15 3.23 -13.54
N ALA A 655 -29.91 3.50 -14.83
CA ALA A 655 -29.67 2.48 -15.84
C ALA A 655 -28.33 1.74 -15.67
N GLU A 656 -27.34 2.33 -14.99
CA GLU A 656 -26.03 1.71 -14.77
C GLU A 656 -26.05 0.69 -13.61
N LYS A 657 -27.10 0.69 -12.77
CA LYS A 657 -27.27 -0.17 -11.59
C LYS A 657 -26.05 -0.15 -10.65
N CYS A 658 -25.53 1.04 -10.38
CA CYS A 658 -24.33 1.24 -9.56
C CYS A 658 -24.59 1.19 -8.04
N GLY A 659 -25.85 1.07 -7.60
CA GLY A 659 -26.27 1.11 -6.19
C GLY A 659 -26.79 2.49 -5.73
N TRP A 660 -26.94 3.44 -6.66
CA TRP A 660 -27.65 4.71 -6.50
C TRP A 660 -28.22 5.17 -7.85
N ASP A 661 -29.20 6.07 -7.84
CA ASP A 661 -29.90 6.53 -9.05
C ASP A 661 -29.39 7.87 -9.59
N VAL A 662 -29.02 8.83 -8.73
CA VAL A 662 -28.64 10.19 -9.13
C VAL A 662 -27.26 10.55 -8.60
N THR A 663 -26.38 11.03 -9.47
CA THR A 663 -25.17 11.75 -9.07
C THR A 663 -25.41 13.25 -9.20
N ALA A 664 -25.24 13.99 -8.10
CA ALA A 664 -25.32 15.46 -8.09
C ALA A 664 -23.98 16.07 -7.66
N ARG A 665 -23.34 16.80 -8.58
CA ARG A 665 -22.02 17.41 -8.39
C ARG A 665 -22.16 18.88 -7.96
N PRO A 666 -21.70 19.23 -6.74
CA PRO A 666 -21.75 20.62 -6.30
C PRO A 666 -20.75 21.52 -7.01
N PRO A 667 -21.01 22.83 -7.11
CA PRO A 667 -20.05 23.79 -7.66
C PRO A 667 -18.79 23.90 -6.79
N ALA A 668 -17.67 24.31 -7.40
CA ALA A 668 -16.43 24.60 -6.68
C ALA A 668 -16.64 25.70 -5.63
N ASN A 669 -15.91 25.59 -4.52
CA ASN A 669 -15.80 26.65 -3.53
C ASN A 669 -15.03 27.85 -4.11
N PRO A 670 -15.20 29.07 -3.54
CA PRO A 670 -14.49 30.27 -3.99
C PRO A 670 -12.96 30.19 -3.91
N ASP A 671 -12.40 29.28 -3.10
CA ASP A 671 -10.97 29.02 -2.95
C ASP A 671 -10.42 28.00 -3.98
N GLY A 672 -11.27 27.51 -4.89
CA GLY A 672 -10.92 26.49 -5.89
C GLY A 672 -11.02 25.05 -5.40
N SER A 673 -11.39 24.81 -4.14
CA SER A 673 -11.61 23.44 -3.64
C SER A 673 -12.92 22.84 -4.16
N ILE A 674 -12.94 21.54 -4.45
CA ILE A 674 -14.10 20.86 -5.04
C ILE A 674 -14.80 20.01 -3.97
N LYS A 675 -16.08 20.29 -3.69
CA LYS A 675 -16.91 19.48 -2.78
C LYS A 675 -17.19 18.08 -3.34
N PRO A 676 -17.30 17.03 -2.50
CA PRO A 676 -17.58 15.67 -2.99
C PRO A 676 -18.92 15.60 -3.74
N ASP A 677 -18.98 14.77 -4.78
CA ASP A 677 -20.21 14.44 -5.47
C ASP A 677 -21.20 13.77 -4.51
N ARG A 678 -22.49 14.04 -4.67
CA ARG A 678 -23.58 13.43 -3.88
C ARG A 678 -24.13 12.24 -4.65
N HIS A 679 -24.26 11.10 -3.98
CA HIS A 679 -24.88 9.90 -4.54
C HIS A 679 -26.25 9.69 -3.88
N ILE A 680 -27.31 9.80 -4.66
CA ILE A 680 -28.67 9.81 -4.16
C ILE A 680 -29.41 8.60 -4.71
N GLU A 681 -29.89 7.74 -3.82
CA GLU A 681 -30.83 6.65 -4.12
C GLU A 681 -32.26 7.18 -3.99
N VAL A 682 -33.11 6.95 -4.99
CA VAL A 682 -34.45 7.53 -5.05
C VAL A 682 -35.51 6.46 -4.87
N LYS A 683 -36.30 6.56 -3.80
CA LYS A 683 -37.44 5.64 -3.55
C LYS A 683 -38.76 6.40 -3.61
N GLY A 684 -39.49 6.20 -4.71
CA GLY A 684 -40.88 6.65 -4.86
C GLY A 684 -41.86 5.69 -4.19
N ARG A 685 -42.81 6.20 -3.40
CA ARG A 685 -43.85 5.39 -2.74
C ARG A 685 -45.23 6.00 -2.89
N ALA A 686 -46.22 5.16 -3.16
CA ALA A 686 -47.62 5.59 -3.19
C ALA A 686 -48.07 6.00 -1.78
N LYS A 687 -48.88 7.06 -1.67
CA LYS A 687 -49.47 7.46 -0.39
C LYS A 687 -50.28 6.31 0.23
N GLY A 688 -49.90 5.92 1.45
CA GLY A 688 -50.52 4.83 2.20
C GLY A 688 -49.70 3.54 2.28
N GLN A 689 -48.58 3.42 1.56
CA GLN A 689 -47.61 2.35 1.80
C GLN A 689 -46.82 2.58 3.09
N SER A 690 -46.51 1.50 3.82
CA SER A 690 -45.80 1.58 5.10
C SER A 690 -44.35 1.12 5.05
N THR A 691 -43.88 0.57 3.92
CA THR A 691 -42.54 -0.02 3.84
C THR A 691 -41.76 0.41 2.60
N ILE A 692 -40.44 0.46 2.71
CA ILE A 692 -39.50 0.63 1.61
C ILE A 692 -38.59 -0.60 1.53
N THR A 693 -38.62 -1.29 0.39
CA THR A 693 -37.63 -2.30 0.03
C THR A 693 -36.37 -1.64 -0.50
N VAL A 694 -35.22 -2.03 0.04
CA VAL A 694 -33.89 -1.57 -0.37
C VAL A 694 -33.05 -2.79 -0.71
N SER A 695 -32.36 -2.78 -1.86
CA SER A 695 -31.52 -3.89 -2.30
C SER A 695 -30.26 -4.03 -1.46
N ARG A 696 -29.66 -5.23 -1.47
CA ARG A 696 -28.37 -5.49 -0.81
C ARG A 696 -27.29 -4.56 -1.37
N ASN A 697 -27.28 -4.39 -2.69
CA ASN A 697 -26.31 -3.56 -3.37
C ASN A 697 -26.42 -2.09 -2.93
N GLU A 698 -27.64 -1.54 -2.84
CA GLU A 698 -27.91 -0.19 -2.30
C GLU A 698 -27.41 -0.03 -0.86
N ILE A 699 -27.73 -0.98 0.03
CA ILE A 699 -27.32 -0.91 1.44
C ILE A 699 -25.81 -0.95 1.57
N ILE A 700 -25.16 -1.89 0.88
CA ILE A 700 -23.70 -2.02 0.95
C ILE A 700 -23.04 -0.78 0.35
N TYR A 701 -23.56 -0.25 -0.76
CA TYR A 701 -23.01 0.96 -1.36
C TYR A 701 -23.10 2.16 -0.41
N ALA A 702 -24.26 2.36 0.21
CA ALA A 702 -24.49 3.39 1.21
C ALA A 702 -23.53 3.29 2.42
N LEU A 703 -23.27 2.07 2.92
CA LEU A 703 -22.32 1.84 4.02
C LEU A 703 -20.87 2.13 3.62
N ASN A 704 -20.52 1.99 2.34
CA ASN A 704 -19.17 2.31 1.85
C ASN A 704 -18.98 3.81 1.57
N GLN A 705 -20.06 4.56 1.38
CA GLN A 705 -20.05 5.95 0.92
C GLN A 705 -20.84 6.85 1.88
N THR A 706 -20.73 6.60 3.19
CA THR A 706 -21.51 7.29 4.24
C THR A 706 -21.38 8.81 4.25
N ASP A 707 -20.26 9.32 3.75
CA ASP A 707 -19.97 10.75 3.65
C ASP A 707 -20.73 11.45 2.51
N LYS A 708 -21.15 10.70 1.48
CA LYS A 708 -21.78 11.27 0.28
C LYS A 708 -23.10 10.62 -0.16
N PHE A 709 -23.49 9.50 0.43
CA PHE A 709 -24.71 8.78 0.12
C PHE A 709 -25.93 9.39 0.82
N LEU A 710 -27.02 9.54 0.07
CA LEU A 710 -28.31 10.00 0.56
C LEU A 710 -29.43 9.09 0.06
N LEU A 711 -30.39 8.80 0.91
CA LEU A 711 -31.66 8.19 0.50
C LEU A 711 -32.70 9.30 0.38
N ALA A 712 -33.25 9.49 -0.82
CA ALA A 712 -34.34 10.42 -1.08
C ALA A 712 -35.66 9.65 -1.19
N VAL A 713 -36.59 9.92 -0.28
CA VAL A 713 -37.92 9.32 -0.29
C VAL A 713 -38.94 10.34 -0.81
N VAL A 714 -39.73 9.95 -1.80
CA VAL A 714 -40.79 10.79 -2.38
C VAL A 714 -42.12 10.06 -2.28
N ILE A 715 -43.09 10.68 -1.60
CA ILE A 715 -44.44 10.13 -1.45
C ILE A 715 -45.31 10.70 -2.58
N VAL A 716 -45.80 9.85 -3.47
CA VAL A 716 -46.59 10.24 -4.65
C VAL A 716 -48.08 10.01 -4.38
N ASP A 717 -48.90 11.02 -4.69
CA ASP A 717 -50.36 11.05 -4.55
C ASP A 717 -50.98 11.60 -5.85
N GLY A 718 -51.29 10.70 -6.78
CA GLY A 718 -51.76 11.07 -8.13
C GLY A 718 -50.70 11.87 -8.90
N ASP A 719 -51.04 13.09 -9.30
CA ASP A 719 -50.15 14.02 -10.00
C ASP A 719 -49.33 14.92 -9.05
N SER A 720 -49.53 14.78 -7.73
CA SER A 720 -48.82 15.54 -6.70
C SER A 720 -47.85 14.66 -5.92
N PHE A 721 -46.82 15.24 -5.32
CA PHE A 721 -45.89 14.53 -4.47
C PHE A 721 -45.53 15.34 -3.21
N ASP A 722 -45.10 14.62 -2.17
CA ASP A 722 -44.56 15.13 -0.92
C ASP A 722 -43.11 14.65 -0.76
N GLY A 723 -42.18 15.58 -0.53
CA GLY A 723 -40.73 15.36 -0.56
C GLY A 723 -40.02 16.17 -1.67
N PRO A 724 -38.76 15.85 -2.01
CA PRO A 724 -37.97 14.72 -1.51
C PRO A 724 -37.54 14.88 -0.05
N HIS A 725 -37.76 13.83 0.73
CA HIS A 725 -37.32 13.70 2.12
C HIS A 725 -35.94 13.02 2.13
N TYR A 726 -34.89 13.77 2.47
CA TYR A 726 -33.52 13.26 2.43
C TYR A 726 -33.10 12.64 3.76
N ILE A 727 -32.49 11.47 3.72
CA ILE A 727 -32.01 10.75 4.89
C ILE A 727 -30.50 10.53 4.75
N ARG A 728 -29.73 11.04 5.71
CA ARG A 728 -28.28 10.82 5.83
C ARG A 728 -28.02 9.53 6.62
N ASN A 729 -27.04 8.73 6.19
CA ASN A 729 -26.68 7.46 6.83
C ASN A 729 -27.90 6.56 7.13
N PRO A 730 -28.72 6.24 6.10
CA PRO A 730 -29.99 5.53 6.30
C PRO A 730 -29.81 4.12 6.88
N PHE A 731 -28.64 3.51 6.68
CA PHE A 731 -28.35 2.13 7.11
C PHE A 731 -27.16 2.10 8.06
N SER A 732 -27.23 1.19 9.03
CA SER A 732 -26.19 1.00 10.07
C SER A 732 -25.70 -0.44 10.20
N THR A 733 -26.36 -1.37 9.51
CA THR A 733 -26.09 -2.81 9.62
C THR A 733 -25.98 -3.43 8.23
N GLU A 734 -25.05 -4.36 8.08
CA GLU A 734 -24.89 -5.15 6.87
C GLU A 734 -25.99 -6.20 6.71
N PRO A 735 -26.48 -6.44 5.48
CA PRO A 735 -27.34 -7.59 5.21
C PRO A 735 -26.58 -8.92 5.34
N ASP A 736 -27.22 -9.91 5.99
CA ASP A 736 -26.71 -11.28 6.13
C ASP A 736 -26.37 -11.90 4.76
N PHE A 737 -25.42 -12.83 4.71
CA PHE A 737 -24.99 -13.45 3.46
C PHE A 737 -26.16 -14.16 2.76
N GLY A 738 -26.37 -13.86 1.47
CA GLY A 738 -27.48 -14.40 0.67
C GLY A 738 -28.79 -13.62 0.75
N VAL A 739 -28.89 -12.58 1.58
CA VAL A 739 -30.03 -11.64 1.57
C VAL A 739 -29.86 -10.63 0.43
N ALA A 740 -30.82 -10.58 -0.50
CA ALA A 740 -30.78 -9.66 -1.65
C ALA A 740 -31.56 -8.34 -1.43
N SER A 741 -32.48 -8.28 -0.47
CA SER A 741 -33.17 -7.03 -0.10
C SER A 741 -33.69 -7.05 1.34
N ILE A 742 -33.91 -5.87 1.91
CA ILE A 742 -34.47 -5.66 3.25
C ILE A 742 -35.63 -4.67 3.17
N ASN A 743 -36.72 -4.96 3.88
CA ASN A 743 -37.84 -4.04 4.05
C ASN A 743 -37.65 -3.18 5.31
N TYR A 744 -37.66 -1.87 5.13
CA TYR A 744 -37.63 -0.88 6.21
C TYR A 744 -39.01 -0.24 6.41
N ASP A 745 -39.34 0.11 7.64
CA ASP A 745 -40.54 0.89 7.95
C ASP A 745 -40.37 2.34 7.45
N LEU A 746 -41.36 2.81 6.68
CA LEU A 746 -41.34 4.13 6.07
C LEU A 746 -41.39 5.24 7.12
N SER A 747 -42.15 5.06 8.20
CA SER A 747 -42.30 6.09 9.23
C SER A 747 -41.00 6.26 10.04
N ASP A 748 -40.30 5.16 10.31
CA ASP A 748 -38.98 5.19 10.95
C ASP A 748 -37.94 5.90 10.08
N LEU A 749 -37.94 5.66 8.77
CA LEU A 749 -37.04 6.34 7.83
C LEU A 749 -37.34 7.84 7.74
N LEU A 750 -38.61 8.21 7.58
CA LEU A 750 -39.03 9.62 7.51
C LEU A 750 -38.76 10.38 8.82
N SER A 751 -38.78 9.71 9.98
CA SER A 751 -38.42 10.35 11.26
C SER A 751 -36.97 10.85 11.31
N LYS A 752 -36.09 10.29 10.45
CA LYS A 752 -34.68 10.68 10.30
C LYS A 752 -34.46 11.64 9.14
N ALA A 753 -35.51 12.00 8.40
CA ALA A 753 -35.38 12.86 7.25
C ALA A 753 -35.01 14.29 7.67
N VAL A 754 -34.19 14.92 6.86
CA VAL A 754 -33.81 16.33 6.97
C VAL A 754 -34.30 17.08 5.74
N SER A 755 -34.50 18.39 5.89
CA SER A 755 -34.87 19.22 4.73
C SER A 755 -33.75 19.25 3.70
N PRO A 756 -34.06 19.41 2.40
CA PRO A 756 -33.05 19.49 1.34
C PRO A 756 -31.91 20.47 1.66
N GLU A 757 -32.19 21.63 2.25
CA GLU A 757 -31.18 22.65 2.56
C GLU A 757 -30.22 22.22 3.66
N LEU A 758 -30.67 21.41 4.62
CA LEU A 758 -29.83 20.86 5.69
C LEU A 758 -28.87 19.77 5.17
N THR A 759 -29.03 19.35 3.92
CA THR A 759 -28.15 18.39 3.28
C THR A 759 -26.90 19.00 2.62
N LEU A 760 -26.82 20.33 2.50
CA LEU A 760 -25.72 21.06 1.85
C LEU A 760 -24.46 21.27 2.70
#